data_AF-A0A7K3GQL0-F1
#
_entry.id   AF-A0A7K3GQL0-F1
#
_cell.length_a   1.000
_cell.length_b   1.000
_cell.length_c   1.000
_cell.angle_alpha   90.00
_cell.angle_beta   90.00
_cell.angle_gamma   90.00
#
_symmetry.space_group_name_H-M   'P 1'
#
loop_
_entity.id
_entity.type
_entity.pdbx_description
1 polymer ?
#
loop_
_entity_poly.entity_id
_entity_poly.type
_entity_poly.pdbx_seq_one_letter_code
_entity_poly.pdbx_strand_id
1 'polypeptide(L)'
;MRLRGSSAQAVVAVGSLVAALLPFATHTALAAPAGSHSAATGRYVVTLADQPLATYGGGVDGISATRPTPHAKLDVTSEAARQYRTHLEEQQNRVARSAGVTARRHYAVATSAFSAELSATQVVRLKATAGVTSVVPDTLHHTADDRVSTDFLGLSGRKGVWSSLGGADKAGRGVVVGDIDTGIWPESRSLDAPALGTKRPPATDPYRPYRSGTATVMHKADGTTFTGTCQTGERFAADDCNQKVISARYFGEAWLRAVPEANRADYVSPRDGQGHGTHTATTAAGNSGVRATAAGRDLGTVSGVAPGARIAVYKALWESKDGLQSGGMTSDIIAAIDQAVADGVDVINYSVGALLEPSLTDPVQAAFRNASAAGIFVSAAAGNNGPLEGSVDNTAPWVTTVAAGTMAPHKGTVVLGDGTRHTGVSTTVNRAVGPKPLVRAEQVRAAGAAAYDASLCAENTLDAAKTAGKIVVCDRGVNARTAKSAEVARAGGVGMVLVNLSASSMDADLHTLPTVHLDDAEASAVRAYAATTGASATLTAGGSDSPYPQVAGFSSRGPSRSNDGNLLKPDITAPGVSILAAVAPPTNGGHAFAYESGTSMATPHVSGLAALYLGEHPTWSPMSVKSAMMTSTTPTRTAAGAASSDLFAQGAGEVQPSAMLQPGLVYDSSEQDWLAYLEGLGIDTGTGTRAVDPADLNYPSMTVKEVFGRRTVTRTVTAVTPGTYTAHVSSLGGIEARVSPSKLRFTEPGQKRTFTVTFDVADATVGSLVTGSLTWKGAHHSVRSPILVTPQSVRAPERVTATGSSGKVSFTATSAVRPFTATAYGPVRGEGVHGSVTSHGGPTDSEQTFTVPVAAGTKAVEFTARPGSAGAQLAMVVWPLVNGLPASEGHVVLPGDDTSVAFPRPRAGDYRVVVVTLGDAEGTTSTPFTLQTNSIGPRSGPAGKVSVTPAAYDGPAGVTLDVSAAWSGVAANDRSSAWIEYPNAAGTLLSLN
;
A
#
# COMPACT_ATOMS: atom_id res chain seq x y z
N MET A 1 -29.03 27.65 42.54
CA MET A 1 -29.37 28.45 43.74
C MET A 1 -28.10 29.17 44.23
N ARG A 2 -28.24 30.33 44.87
CA ARG A 2 -27.20 31.29 45.35
C ARG A 2 -25.96 30.64 46.03
N LEU A 3 -24.78 31.25 46.25
CA LEU A 3 -23.98 32.47 45.86
C LEU A 3 -23.02 32.77 47.05
N ARG A 4 -21.97 33.60 46.87
CA ARG A 4 -21.03 34.23 47.87
C ARG A 4 -19.83 33.38 48.35
N GLY A 5 -18.63 33.93 48.65
CA GLY A 5 -18.06 35.27 48.41
C GLY A 5 -17.13 35.84 49.52
N SER A 6 -16.05 36.57 49.16
CA SER A 6 -15.25 37.57 49.96
C SER A 6 -14.48 37.12 51.24
N SER A 7 -13.37 37.73 51.75
CA SER A 7 -12.38 38.76 51.28
C SER A 7 -11.27 39.08 52.34
N ALA A 8 -10.07 39.57 51.93
CA ALA A 8 -9.13 40.54 52.62
C ALA A 8 -8.44 40.14 53.99
N GLN A 9 -7.33 40.72 54.53
CA GLN A 9 -6.24 41.65 54.10
C GLN A 9 -5.02 41.69 55.10
N ALA A 10 -3.80 42.04 54.62
CA ALA A 10 -2.65 42.80 55.23
C ALA A 10 -1.92 42.43 56.58
N VAL A 11 -0.82 43.08 57.06
CA VAL A 11 0.62 43.32 56.63
C VAL A 11 1.43 43.89 57.87
N VAL A 12 2.79 43.84 57.89
CA VAL A 12 3.83 44.74 58.54
C VAL A 12 4.95 44.01 59.37
N ALA A 13 6.16 44.62 59.49
CA ALA A 13 7.47 43.99 59.83
C ALA A 13 8.42 44.82 60.77
N VAL A 14 9.59 44.26 61.17
CA VAL A 14 10.92 44.83 61.65
C VAL A 14 11.69 43.76 62.50
N GLY A 15 13.03 43.66 62.64
CA GLY A 15 14.21 44.24 61.94
C GLY A 15 15.52 44.32 62.77
N SER A 16 16.71 44.05 62.17
CA SER A 16 18.11 44.33 62.65
C SER A 16 18.70 43.54 63.86
N LEU A 17 20.03 43.32 64.05
CA LEU A 17 21.26 43.26 63.20
C LEU A 17 22.47 42.63 64.00
N VAL A 18 23.69 42.53 63.41
CA VAL A 18 25.01 42.09 64.01
C VAL A 18 25.12 40.55 64.23
N ALA A 19 26.14 39.72 63.87
CA ALA A 19 27.58 39.76 63.48
C ALA A 19 28.56 39.40 64.64
N ALA A 20 29.72 38.70 64.51
CA ALA A 20 30.49 38.07 63.41
C ALA A 20 31.31 36.85 64.01
N LEU A 21 32.23 36.08 63.37
CA LEU A 21 32.84 36.04 62.03
C LEU A 21 33.47 34.63 61.72
N LEU A 22 32.90 33.81 60.82
CA LEU A 22 33.46 32.60 60.16
C LEU A 22 32.37 32.05 59.20
N PRO A 23 32.62 31.79 57.91
CA PRO A 23 32.08 30.55 57.29
C PRO A 23 32.85 29.96 56.08
N PHE A 24 32.40 28.78 55.64
CA PHE A 24 33.00 27.88 54.65
C PHE A 24 32.88 28.35 53.18
N ALA A 25 33.82 27.88 52.34
CA ALA A 25 33.88 28.17 50.92
C ALA A 25 33.57 26.95 50.03
N THR A 26 32.67 27.12 49.06
CA THR A 26 32.54 26.28 47.85
C THR A 26 32.24 27.18 46.65
N HIS A 27 32.73 26.80 45.47
CA HIS A 27 32.95 27.73 44.36
C HIS A 27 31.68 28.19 43.62
N THR A 28 31.56 29.51 43.44
CA THR A 28 30.66 30.15 42.48
C THR A 28 31.29 30.18 41.08
N ALA A 29 30.82 29.30 40.19
CA ALA A 29 31.09 29.38 38.76
C ALA A 29 29.94 30.10 38.03
N LEU A 30 30.25 30.83 36.95
CA LEU A 30 29.31 31.77 36.31
C LEU A 30 28.03 31.08 35.81
N ALA A 31 26.88 31.66 36.14
CA ALA A 31 25.64 31.36 35.44
C ALA A 31 25.76 31.84 33.99
N ALA A 32 25.74 30.92 33.03
CA ALA A 32 25.63 31.24 31.61
C ALA A 32 24.31 31.99 31.35
N PRO A 33 24.28 32.96 30.42
CA PRO A 33 23.04 33.67 30.11
C PRO A 33 22.01 32.71 29.52
N ALA A 34 20.76 32.83 29.99
CA ALA A 34 19.62 32.16 29.35
C ALA A 34 19.61 32.48 27.85
N GLY A 35 19.39 31.44 27.03
CA GLY A 35 19.65 31.46 25.59
C GLY A 35 19.18 32.74 24.89
N SER A 36 20.14 33.51 24.37
CA SER A 36 19.87 34.75 23.65
C SER A 36 19.22 34.45 22.30
N HIS A 37 17.90 34.35 22.28
CA HIS A 37 17.14 34.54 21.05
C HIS A 37 17.40 35.96 20.54
N SER A 38 18.29 36.07 19.54
CA SER A 38 18.58 37.32 18.85
C SER A 38 17.28 37.95 18.37
N ALA A 39 16.87 39.05 19.00
CA ALA A 39 15.70 39.81 18.60
C ALA A 39 16.07 40.57 17.31
N ALA A 40 15.84 39.94 16.15
CA ALA A 40 16.10 40.58 14.87
C ALA A 40 15.10 41.73 14.63
N THR A 41 15.54 42.82 13.98
CA THR A 41 14.62 43.85 13.48
C THR A 41 13.74 43.27 12.38
N GLY A 42 12.43 43.55 12.41
CA GLY A 42 11.48 43.07 11.40
C GLY A 42 10.03 43.26 11.81
N ARG A 43 9.12 42.55 11.16
CA ARG A 43 7.68 42.56 11.47
C ARG A 43 7.34 41.57 12.58
N TYR A 44 6.51 41.99 13.52
CA TYR A 44 6.10 41.21 14.68
C TYR A 44 4.60 41.36 14.94
N VAL A 45 4.03 40.35 15.60
CA VAL A 45 2.72 40.38 16.26
C VAL A 45 2.93 40.48 17.78
N VAL A 46 2.24 41.43 18.40
CA VAL A 46 2.23 41.71 19.83
C VAL A 46 0.85 41.37 20.38
N THR A 47 0.77 40.38 21.27
CA THR A 47 -0.51 39.94 21.88
C THR A 47 -0.64 40.53 23.28
N LEU A 48 -1.85 40.96 23.64
CA LEU A 48 -2.18 41.52 24.95
C LEU A 48 -2.94 40.50 25.82
N ALA A 49 -3.11 40.83 27.10
CA ALA A 49 -3.85 40.02 28.08
C ALA A 49 -5.38 40.24 28.06
N ASP A 50 -5.85 41.33 27.44
CA ASP A 50 -7.27 41.66 27.37
C ASP A 50 -8.08 40.58 26.62
N GLN A 51 -9.28 40.28 27.12
CA GLN A 51 -10.17 39.32 26.47
C GLN A 51 -10.55 39.82 25.07
N PRO A 52 -10.40 39.03 23.99
CA PRO A 52 -10.94 39.40 22.69
C PRO A 52 -12.46 39.38 22.70
N LEU A 53 -13.07 40.14 21.79
CA LEU A 53 -14.53 40.29 21.62
C LEU A 53 -15.30 38.97 21.68
N ALA A 54 -14.78 37.90 21.06
CA ALA A 54 -15.39 36.57 21.05
C ALA A 54 -15.56 35.94 22.45
N THR A 55 -14.78 36.39 23.43
CA THR A 55 -14.72 35.83 24.79
C THR A 55 -15.03 36.83 25.90
N TYR A 56 -15.14 38.13 25.57
CA TYR A 56 -15.33 39.20 26.53
C TYR A 56 -16.61 39.03 27.36
N GLY A 57 -16.41 38.78 28.65
CA GLY A 57 -17.45 38.49 29.63
C GLY A 57 -18.12 39.71 30.28
N GLY A 58 -17.79 40.93 29.85
CA GLY A 58 -18.13 42.17 30.56
C GLY A 58 -17.02 42.62 31.51
N GLY A 59 -17.14 43.83 32.07
CA GLY A 59 -16.20 44.36 33.07
C GLY A 59 -15.50 45.67 32.71
N VAL A 60 -15.71 46.21 31.50
CA VAL A 60 -15.37 47.60 31.15
C VAL A 60 -16.61 48.48 31.34
N ASP A 61 -16.47 49.57 32.09
CA ASP A 61 -17.56 50.48 32.39
C ASP A 61 -18.22 51.02 31.12
N GLY A 62 -19.56 50.94 31.08
CA GLY A 62 -20.37 51.34 29.92
C GLY A 62 -20.41 50.33 28.76
N ILE A 63 -19.67 49.23 28.78
CA ILE A 63 -19.60 48.26 27.66
C ILE A 63 -20.05 46.86 28.09
N SER A 64 -21.27 46.48 27.69
CA SER A 64 -21.87 45.16 27.93
C SER A 64 -21.04 44.00 27.37
N ALA A 65 -21.16 42.82 28.00
CA ALA A 65 -20.51 41.59 27.55
C ALA A 65 -20.89 41.20 26.11
N THR A 66 -19.92 40.70 25.34
CA THR A 66 -20.11 40.35 23.91
C THR A 66 -19.93 38.87 23.61
N ARG A 67 -19.39 38.09 24.57
CA ARG A 67 -19.29 36.63 24.45
C ARG A 67 -20.69 36.02 24.21
N PRO A 68 -20.90 35.23 23.13
CA PRO A 68 -22.19 34.62 22.86
C PRO A 68 -22.59 33.65 23.98
N THR A 69 -23.89 33.50 24.19
CA THR A 69 -24.46 32.43 25.01
C THR A 69 -24.20 31.05 24.38
N PRO A 70 -24.26 29.96 25.15
CA PRO A 70 -24.19 28.61 24.59
C PRO A 70 -25.17 28.45 23.42
N HIS A 71 -24.70 27.88 22.31
CA HIS A 71 -25.41 27.70 21.04
C HIS A 71 -25.72 28.96 20.21
N ALA A 72 -25.34 30.17 20.66
CA ALA A 72 -25.40 31.39 19.85
C ALA A 72 -24.08 31.64 19.08
N LYS A 73 -24.17 32.41 17.98
CA LYS A 73 -23.00 32.94 17.25
C LYS A 73 -22.65 34.35 17.76
N LEU A 74 -21.39 34.74 17.66
CA LEU A 74 -20.92 36.09 18.03
C LEU A 74 -21.52 37.15 17.07
N ASP A 75 -22.26 38.11 17.62
CA ASP A 75 -22.71 39.30 16.88
C ASP A 75 -21.66 40.43 16.97
N VAL A 76 -20.86 40.54 15.90
CA VAL A 76 -19.82 41.57 15.74
C VAL A 76 -20.37 42.94 15.33
N THR A 77 -21.68 43.08 15.11
CA THR A 77 -22.35 44.32 14.64
C THR A 77 -23.07 45.08 15.75
N SER A 78 -23.37 44.41 16.88
CA SER A 78 -23.95 45.01 18.07
C SER A 78 -23.20 46.27 18.54
N GLU A 79 -23.90 47.18 19.21
CA GLU A 79 -23.31 48.41 19.74
C GLU A 79 -22.18 48.11 20.73
N ALA A 80 -22.41 47.19 21.67
CA ALA A 80 -21.41 46.71 22.61
C ALA A 80 -20.19 46.11 21.90
N ALA A 81 -20.37 45.36 20.80
CA ALA A 81 -19.25 44.83 20.03
C ALA A 81 -18.42 45.91 19.33
N ARG A 82 -19.07 46.96 18.81
CA ARG A 82 -18.37 48.12 18.23
C ARG A 82 -17.61 48.91 19.30
N GLN A 83 -18.25 49.24 20.41
CA GLN A 83 -17.63 49.94 21.54
C GLN A 83 -16.43 49.15 22.11
N TYR A 84 -16.58 47.85 22.34
CA TYR A 84 -15.52 47.02 22.89
C TYR A 84 -14.32 46.87 21.95
N ARG A 85 -14.57 46.75 20.63
CA ARG A 85 -13.50 46.76 19.64
C ARG A 85 -12.71 48.06 19.66
N THR A 86 -13.37 49.21 19.69
CA THR A 86 -12.70 50.51 19.82
C THR A 86 -11.85 50.57 21.10
N HIS A 87 -12.37 50.09 22.24
CA HIS A 87 -11.62 50.01 23.49
C HIS A 87 -10.34 49.18 23.35
N LEU A 88 -10.41 47.99 22.73
CA LEU A 88 -9.23 47.13 22.51
C LEU A 88 -8.24 47.77 21.52
N GLU A 89 -8.72 48.36 20.43
CA GLU A 89 -7.89 49.06 19.43
C GLU A 89 -7.16 50.26 20.07
N GLU A 90 -7.79 50.97 21.01
CA GLU A 90 -7.14 51.99 21.83
C GLU A 90 -6.09 51.44 22.81
N GLN A 91 -6.36 50.32 23.52
CA GLN A 91 -5.37 49.69 24.42
C GLN A 91 -4.12 49.29 23.63
N GLN A 92 -4.32 48.68 22.45
CA GLN A 92 -3.24 48.29 21.55
C GLN A 92 -2.43 49.51 21.09
N ASN A 93 -3.09 50.62 20.77
CA ASN A 93 -2.41 51.89 20.47
C ASN A 93 -1.72 52.53 21.69
N ARG A 94 -2.18 52.31 22.93
CA ARG A 94 -1.49 52.74 24.15
C ARG A 94 -0.20 51.93 24.37
N VAL A 95 -0.28 50.60 24.25
CA VAL A 95 0.87 49.68 24.40
C VAL A 95 1.90 49.85 23.27
N ALA A 96 1.47 50.06 22.03
CA ALA A 96 2.36 50.39 20.93
C ALA A 96 3.14 51.70 21.21
N ARG A 97 2.43 52.76 21.62
CA ARG A 97 3.05 54.06 21.93
C ARG A 97 4.00 54.02 23.13
N SER A 98 3.72 53.25 24.19
CA SER A 98 4.65 53.14 25.33
C SER A 98 5.99 52.48 24.95
N ALA A 99 5.99 51.62 23.93
CA ALA A 99 7.21 51.08 23.35
C ALA A 99 7.87 51.97 22.27
N GLY A 100 7.23 53.07 21.87
CA GLY A 100 7.71 53.95 20.80
C GLY A 100 7.52 53.34 19.41
N VAL A 101 6.41 52.61 19.18
CA VAL A 101 6.05 52.01 17.89
C VAL A 101 4.62 52.36 17.49
N THR A 102 4.35 52.32 16.18
CA THR A 102 3.00 52.51 15.62
C THR A 102 2.42 51.15 15.26
N ALA A 103 1.24 50.83 15.80
CA ALA A 103 0.49 49.65 15.37
C ALA A 103 0.11 49.78 13.87
N ARG A 104 0.40 48.76 13.08
CA ARG A 104 0.11 48.69 11.64
C ARG A 104 -1.24 48.06 11.35
N ARG A 105 -1.62 47.05 12.13
CA ARG A 105 -2.92 46.39 12.05
C ARG A 105 -3.37 45.95 13.43
N HIS A 106 -4.65 46.15 13.72
CA HIS A 106 -5.28 45.73 14.96
C HIS A 106 -6.04 44.42 14.80
N TYR A 107 -6.04 43.62 15.85
CA TYR A 107 -6.82 42.39 16.00
C TYR A 107 -7.57 42.51 17.33
N ALA A 108 -8.90 42.53 17.28
CA ALA A 108 -9.75 42.69 18.47
C ALA A 108 -10.86 41.61 18.59
N VAL A 109 -11.08 40.81 17.53
CA VAL A 109 -12.24 39.90 17.45
C VAL A 109 -11.97 38.54 18.08
N ALA A 110 -10.93 37.84 17.63
CA ALA A 110 -10.56 36.49 18.09
C ALA A 110 -9.31 36.46 19.00
N THR A 111 -8.54 37.55 18.98
CA THR A 111 -7.39 37.81 19.87
C THR A 111 -7.31 39.33 20.09
N SER A 112 -6.73 39.78 21.20
CA SER A 112 -6.34 41.18 21.41
C SER A 112 -4.86 41.31 21.07
N ALA A 113 -4.55 41.81 19.88
CA ALA A 113 -3.18 41.92 19.39
C ALA A 113 -3.02 43.06 18.38
N PHE A 114 -1.79 43.45 18.10
CA PHE A 114 -1.46 44.30 16.96
C PHE A 114 -0.20 43.82 16.25
N SER A 115 -0.06 44.11 14.95
CA SER A 115 1.20 43.95 14.23
C SER A 115 1.96 45.26 14.13
N ALA A 116 3.29 45.21 14.15
CA ALA A 116 4.17 46.37 14.02
C ALA A 116 5.54 45.98 13.43
N GLU A 117 6.24 46.95 12.86
CA GLU A 117 7.68 46.81 12.57
C GLU A 117 8.43 47.16 13.87
N LEU A 118 9.24 46.24 14.39
CA LEU A 118 9.97 46.38 15.65
C LEU A 118 11.47 46.19 15.43
N SER A 119 12.28 47.05 16.06
CA SER A 119 13.70 46.80 16.29
C SER A 119 13.93 45.83 17.45
N ALA A 120 15.13 45.24 17.51
CA ALA A 120 15.60 44.42 18.63
C ALA A 120 15.22 44.97 20.02
N THR A 121 15.50 46.25 20.24
CA THR A 121 15.24 46.96 21.50
C THR A 121 13.74 47.13 21.79
N GLN A 122 12.94 47.37 20.75
CA GLN A 122 11.48 47.47 20.88
C GLN A 122 10.82 46.11 21.18
N VAL A 123 11.33 45.02 20.60
CA VAL A 123 10.91 43.65 20.94
C VAL A 123 11.14 43.35 22.42
N VAL A 124 12.34 43.66 22.95
CA VAL A 124 12.67 43.45 24.38
C VAL A 124 11.79 44.33 25.27
N ARG A 125 11.60 45.61 24.93
CA ARG A 125 10.75 46.53 25.69
C ARG A 125 9.29 46.06 25.73
N LEU A 126 8.73 45.60 24.61
CA LEU A 126 7.36 45.08 24.56
C LEU A 126 7.21 43.77 25.34
N LYS A 127 8.18 42.86 25.30
CA LYS A 127 8.19 41.65 26.14
C LYS A 127 8.21 41.94 27.64
N ALA A 128 8.75 43.09 28.04
CA ALA A 128 8.77 43.55 29.43
C ALA A 128 7.58 44.45 29.82
N THR A 129 6.68 44.77 28.88
CA THR A 129 5.52 45.65 29.15
C THR A 129 4.40 44.87 29.81
N ALA A 130 3.97 45.30 31.01
CA ALA A 130 2.84 44.69 31.70
C ALA A 130 1.58 44.71 30.82
N GLY A 131 0.89 43.56 30.73
CA GLY A 131 -0.26 43.37 29.85
C GLY A 131 0.06 42.82 28.45
N VAL A 132 1.34 42.76 28.05
CA VAL A 132 1.76 42.02 26.84
C VAL A 132 1.97 40.55 27.20
N THR A 133 1.32 39.64 26.47
CA THR A 133 1.39 38.19 26.66
C THR A 133 2.36 37.51 25.69
N SER A 134 2.58 38.08 24.50
CA SER A 134 3.62 37.60 23.57
C SER A 134 4.09 38.68 22.60
N VAL A 135 5.34 38.55 22.13
CA VAL A 135 5.91 39.31 21.02
C VAL A 135 6.66 38.33 20.13
N VAL A 136 6.10 38.04 18.95
CA VAL A 136 6.57 36.99 18.03
C VAL A 136 6.75 37.53 16.62
N PRO A 137 7.75 37.07 15.84
CA PRO A 137 7.91 37.50 14.45
C PRO A 137 6.69 37.14 13.59
N ASP A 138 6.32 38.01 12.66
CA ASP A 138 5.26 37.79 11.68
C ASP A 138 5.83 36.95 10.52
N THR A 139 5.70 35.62 10.62
CA THR A 139 6.32 34.68 9.69
C THR A 139 5.39 34.26 8.55
N LEU A 140 5.92 34.22 7.33
CA LEU A 140 5.26 33.54 6.21
C LEU A 140 5.08 32.04 6.53
N HIS A 141 3.84 31.57 6.46
CA HIS A 141 3.50 30.15 6.53
C HIS A 141 3.13 29.67 5.12
N HIS A 142 3.78 28.60 4.67
CA HIS A 142 3.41 27.89 3.46
C HIS A 142 2.35 26.83 3.81
N THR A 143 1.39 26.60 2.91
CA THR A 143 0.63 25.35 2.89
C THR A 143 1.57 24.23 2.46
N ALA A 144 1.50 23.06 3.10
CA ALA A 144 2.06 21.85 2.50
C ALA A 144 1.33 21.61 1.17
N ASP A 145 2.07 21.35 0.09
CA ASP A 145 1.45 20.91 -1.16
C ASP A 145 1.40 19.38 -1.13
N ASP A 146 0.29 18.85 -0.60
CA ASP A 146 0.04 17.41 -0.46
C ASP A 146 -0.03 16.63 -1.80
N ARG A 147 0.34 17.28 -2.92
CA ARG A 147 0.64 16.69 -4.23
C ARG A 147 2.11 16.25 -4.38
N VAL A 148 3.01 16.78 -3.55
CA VAL A 148 4.41 16.38 -3.49
C VAL A 148 4.53 15.32 -2.39
N SER A 149 4.96 14.11 -2.75
CA SER A 149 4.90 12.96 -1.84
C SER A 149 5.71 13.16 -0.55
N THR A 150 6.85 13.85 -0.62
CA THR A 150 7.69 14.15 0.56
C THR A 150 7.04 15.17 1.50
N ASP A 151 6.18 16.04 0.99
CA ASP A 151 5.46 17.05 1.76
C ASP A 151 4.21 16.42 2.41
N PHE A 152 3.46 15.63 1.63
CA PHE A 152 2.36 14.79 2.10
C PHE A 152 2.78 13.83 3.24
N LEU A 153 3.96 13.21 3.11
CA LEU A 153 4.57 12.35 4.12
C LEU A 153 5.14 13.11 5.33
N GLY A 154 5.09 14.45 5.34
CA GLY A 154 5.62 15.28 6.43
C GLY A 154 7.15 15.17 6.60
N LEU A 155 7.89 14.87 5.54
CA LEU A 155 9.35 14.80 5.57
C LEU A 155 9.98 16.19 5.50
N SER A 156 9.42 17.06 4.66
CA SER A 156 9.96 18.38 4.34
C SER A 156 9.45 19.50 5.27
N GLY A 157 10.02 20.69 5.12
CA GLY A 157 9.63 21.88 5.88
C GLY A 157 10.16 21.90 7.33
N ARG A 158 9.93 23.03 8.02
CA ARG A 158 10.55 23.33 9.34
C ARG A 158 10.16 22.40 10.50
N LYS A 159 9.11 21.60 10.33
CA LYS A 159 8.62 20.63 11.31
C LYS A 159 8.61 19.19 10.77
N GLY A 160 9.06 18.99 9.53
CA GLY A 160 9.12 17.67 8.93
C GLY A 160 10.29 16.85 9.44
N VAL A 161 10.23 15.55 9.20
CA VAL A 161 11.22 14.57 9.67
C VAL A 161 12.66 14.98 9.35
N TRP A 162 12.95 15.44 8.13
CA TRP A 162 14.30 15.86 7.75
C TRP A 162 14.85 16.99 8.62
N SER A 163 13.99 17.87 9.16
CA SER A 163 14.42 18.93 10.07
C SER A 163 14.91 18.37 11.40
N SER A 164 14.31 17.29 11.92
CA SER A 164 14.82 16.59 13.11
C SER A 164 16.07 15.76 12.82
N LEU A 165 16.23 15.24 11.61
CA LEU A 165 17.44 14.52 11.16
C LEU A 165 18.59 15.46 10.74
N GLY A 166 18.48 16.76 11.06
CA GLY A 166 19.54 17.75 10.85
C GLY A 166 19.71 18.26 9.41
N GLY A 167 18.74 18.01 8.51
CA GLY A 167 18.71 18.45 7.11
C GLY A 167 18.32 17.31 6.16
N ALA A 168 17.70 17.62 5.02
CA ALA A 168 17.32 16.63 4.00
C ALA A 168 18.54 15.89 3.45
N ASP A 169 19.61 16.63 3.19
CA ASP A 169 20.94 16.18 2.77
C ASP A 169 21.69 15.32 3.82
N LYS A 170 21.18 15.20 5.04
CA LYS A 170 21.66 14.23 6.05
C LYS A 170 20.72 13.05 6.28
N ALA A 171 19.48 13.13 5.81
CA ALA A 171 18.45 12.16 6.09
C ALA A 171 18.76 10.81 5.39
N GLY A 172 19.08 9.77 6.17
CA GLY A 172 19.57 8.48 5.68
C GLY A 172 21.08 8.42 5.38
N ARG A 173 21.87 9.41 5.82
CA ARG A 173 23.33 9.42 5.59
C ARG A 173 24.02 8.26 6.30
N GLY A 174 24.88 7.54 5.57
CA GLY A 174 25.58 6.35 6.07
C GLY A 174 24.88 5.03 5.71
N VAL A 175 23.77 5.11 4.98
CA VAL A 175 22.96 3.96 4.50
C VAL A 175 23.06 3.85 2.97
N VAL A 176 23.04 2.63 2.45
CA VAL A 176 23.03 2.25 1.03
C VAL A 176 21.73 1.52 0.69
N VAL A 177 20.97 2.08 -0.25
CA VAL A 177 19.80 1.45 -0.86
C VAL A 177 20.26 0.73 -2.13
N GLY A 178 20.07 -0.59 -2.15
CA GLY A 178 20.16 -1.43 -3.35
C GLY A 178 18.85 -1.35 -4.13
N ASP A 179 18.93 -1.02 -5.41
CA ASP A 179 17.79 -0.94 -6.32
C ASP A 179 17.87 -2.06 -7.36
N ILE A 180 16.87 -2.95 -7.38
CA ILE A 180 16.81 -4.12 -8.28
C ILE A 180 15.67 -3.90 -9.28
N ASP A 181 16.02 -3.42 -10.47
CA ASP A 181 15.08 -2.83 -11.43
C ASP A 181 15.63 -2.86 -12.89
N THR A 182 15.20 -1.95 -13.76
CA THR A 182 15.62 -1.79 -15.18
C THR A 182 16.97 -1.08 -15.36
N GLY A 183 17.62 -0.65 -14.27
CA GLY A 183 18.92 0.03 -14.28
C GLY A 183 18.83 1.50 -13.85
N ILE A 184 19.84 2.30 -14.20
CA ILE A 184 19.91 3.73 -13.82
C ILE A 184 20.26 4.66 -14.99
N TRP A 185 19.68 5.86 -15.02
CA TRP A 185 20.09 6.94 -15.91
C TRP A 185 21.02 7.93 -15.15
N PRO A 186 22.36 7.72 -15.17
CA PRO A 186 23.30 8.39 -14.26
C PRO A 186 23.38 9.91 -14.45
N GLU A 187 23.06 10.44 -15.63
CA GLU A 187 23.05 11.89 -15.92
C GLU A 187 21.81 12.62 -15.39
N SER A 188 20.95 11.94 -14.63
CA SER A 188 19.83 12.57 -13.95
C SER A 188 20.29 13.54 -12.86
N ARG A 189 19.74 14.76 -12.83
CA ARG A 189 20.03 15.74 -11.78
C ARG A 189 19.66 15.27 -10.37
N SER A 190 18.75 14.31 -10.26
CA SER A 190 18.43 13.63 -9.00
C SER A 190 19.59 12.78 -8.45
N LEU A 191 20.64 12.57 -9.25
CA LEU A 191 21.82 11.76 -8.95
C LEU A 191 23.12 12.58 -8.97
N ASP A 192 23.05 13.90 -9.22
CA ASP A 192 24.20 14.81 -9.27
C ASP A 192 25.05 14.72 -7.98
N ALA A 193 26.30 14.28 -8.10
CA ALA A 193 27.25 14.29 -7.00
C ALA A 193 28.70 14.36 -7.53
N PRO A 194 29.67 14.78 -6.70
CA PRO A 194 31.08 14.75 -7.09
C PRO A 194 31.52 13.33 -7.47
N ALA A 195 32.47 13.21 -8.40
CA ALA A 195 33.06 11.93 -8.77
C ALA A 195 33.69 11.19 -7.58
N LEU A 196 33.83 9.87 -7.69
CA LEU A 196 34.46 9.03 -6.67
C LEU A 196 35.98 9.28 -6.64
N GLY A 197 36.46 9.98 -5.61
CA GLY A 197 37.89 10.15 -5.36
C GLY A 197 38.54 8.88 -4.81
N THR A 198 39.87 8.78 -4.88
CA THR A 198 40.65 7.62 -4.38
C THR A 198 41.13 7.77 -2.92
N LYS A 199 40.98 8.96 -2.32
CA LYS A 199 41.38 9.22 -0.93
C LYS A 199 40.31 8.71 0.03
N ARG A 200 40.73 7.91 1.04
CA ARG A 200 39.88 7.48 2.16
C ARG A 200 39.21 8.70 2.85
N PRO A 201 37.95 8.61 3.30
CA PRO A 201 37.28 9.67 4.04
C PRO A 201 38.03 10.11 5.31
N PRO A 202 38.02 11.41 5.65
CA PRO A 202 38.40 11.90 6.97
C PRO A 202 37.28 11.63 8.00
N ALA A 203 37.61 11.65 9.29
CA ALA A 203 36.63 11.42 10.37
C ALA A 203 35.47 12.44 10.42
N THR A 204 35.61 13.60 9.76
CA THR A 204 34.54 14.62 9.61
C THR A 204 33.50 14.26 8.54
N ASP A 205 33.83 13.32 7.65
CA ASP A 205 32.92 12.82 6.62
C ASP A 205 33.13 11.31 6.42
N PRO A 206 32.87 10.49 7.47
CA PRO A 206 33.28 9.08 7.52
C PRO A 206 32.57 8.22 6.49
N TYR A 207 31.37 8.65 6.07
CA TYR A 207 30.46 7.95 5.16
C TYR A 207 30.65 8.35 3.69
N ARG A 208 31.72 9.08 3.33
CA ARG A 208 31.99 9.45 1.95
C ARG A 208 32.52 8.26 1.15
N PRO A 209 31.84 7.82 0.08
CA PRO A 209 32.33 6.74 -0.77
C PRO A 209 33.61 7.16 -1.51
N TYR A 210 34.48 6.19 -1.77
CA TYR A 210 35.76 6.39 -2.45
C TYR A 210 36.17 5.12 -3.23
N ARG A 211 36.99 5.28 -4.27
CA ARG A 211 37.55 4.15 -5.03
C ARG A 211 38.75 3.55 -4.29
N SER A 212 38.75 2.21 -4.17
CA SER A 212 39.82 1.40 -3.60
C SER A 212 40.15 0.28 -4.59
N GLY A 213 41.15 0.50 -5.44
CA GLY A 213 41.38 -0.36 -6.61
C GLY A 213 40.25 -0.20 -7.63
N THR A 214 39.68 -1.32 -8.07
CA THR A 214 38.52 -1.38 -8.98
C THR A 214 37.17 -1.24 -8.28
N ALA A 215 37.13 -1.35 -6.95
CA ALA A 215 35.90 -1.30 -6.15
C ALA A 215 35.60 0.11 -5.61
N THR A 216 34.33 0.41 -5.40
CA THR A 216 33.88 1.53 -4.57
C THR A 216 33.66 1.05 -3.15
N VAL A 217 34.25 1.74 -2.19
CA VAL A 217 34.16 1.43 -0.75
C VAL A 217 33.47 2.57 -0.02
N MET A 218 32.58 2.21 0.92
CA MET A 218 31.93 3.14 1.84
C MET A 218 31.81 2.51 3.23
N HIS A 219 32.34 3.17 4.25
CA HIS A 219 32.00 2.82 5.63
C HIS A 219 30.55 3.25 5.91
N LYS A 220 29.77 2.38 6.55
CA LYS A 220 28.34 2.57 6.81
C LYS A 220 28.06 2.97 8.27
N ALA A 221 26.83 3.39 8.55
CA ALA A 221 26.40 3.82 9.89
C ALA A 221 26.31 2.67 10.92
N ASP A 222 26.14 1.43 10.46
CA ASP A 222 26.15 0.19 11.25
C ASP A 222 27.57 -0.25 11.69
N GLY A 223 28.61 0.45 11.22
CA GLY A 223 30.02 0.10 11.44
C GLY A 223 30.58 -0.93 10.47
N THR A 224 29.77 -1.47 9.56
CA THR A 224 30.24 -2.36 8.48
C THR A 224 30.69 -1.53 7.27
N THR A 225 30.95 -2.17 6.13
CA THR A 225 31.52 -1.49 4.95
C THR A 225 30.92 -2.07 3.67
N PHE A 226 30.27 -1.21 2.90
CA PHE A 226 29.83 -1.50 1.55
C PHE A 226 31.04 -1.57 0.61
N THR A 227 31.08 -2.58 -0.26
CA THR A 227 32.10 -2.75 -1.30
C THR A 227 31.43 -3.19 -2.61
N GLY A 228 31.28 -2.25 -3.56
CA GLY A 228 30.61 -2.49 -4.83
C GLY A 228 31.50 -2.22 -6.05
N THR A 229 30.94 -2.41 -7.25
CA THR A 229 31.65 -2.23 -8.53
C THR A 229 30.80 -1.42 -9.51
N CYS A 230 31.45 -0.54 -10.27
CA CYS A 230 30.82 0.20 -11.36
C CYS A 230 31.15 -0.47 -12.69
N GLN A 231 30.29 -1.41 -13.08
CA GLN A 231 30.45 -2.27 -14.23
C GLN A 231 30.29 -1.47 -15.53
N THR A 232 31.32 -1.48 -16.37
CA THR A 232 31.26 -0.86 -17.69
C THR A 232 30.42 -1.69 -18.67
N GLY A 233 29.77 -1.03 -19.62
CA GLY A 233 29.06 -1.67 -20.71
C GLY A 233 28.64 -0.68 -21.80
N GLU A 234 27.65 -1.06 -22.60
CA GLU A 234 27.06 -0.18 -23.61
C GLU A 234 26.62 1.16 -23.02
N ARG A 235 27.27 2.25 -23.46
CA ARG A 235 27.04 3.63 -23.00
C ARG A 235 27.10 3.81 -21.47
N PHE A 236 27.85 2.96 -20.76
CA PHE A 236 28.06 3.10 -19.32
C PHE A 236 29.54 2.94 -18.97
N ALA A 237 30.15 4.01 -18.47
CA ALA A 237 31.54 4.06 -18.02
C ALA A 237 31.63 3.94 -16.50
N ALA A 238 32.78 3.51 -15.96
CA ALA A 238 32.99 3.44 -14.52
C ALA A 238 32.93 4.82 -13.82
N ASP A 239 33.12 5.91 -14.57
CA ASP A 239 32.98 7.31 -14.14
C ASP A 239 31.53 7.84 -14.15
N ASP A 240 30.56 7.07 -14.66
CA ASP A 240 29.14 7.40 -14.52
C ASP A 240 28.64 7.13 -13.08
N CYS A 241 29.38 6.32 -12.32
CA CYS A 241 29.26 6.27 -10.86
C CYS A 241 29.92 7.48 -10.19
N ASN A 242 29.25 8.00 -9.16
CA ASN A 242 29.68 9.18 -8.42
C ASN A 242 29.46 8.98 -6.91
N GLN A 243 29.56 10.03 -6.11
CA GLN A 243 29.35 9.94 -4.65
C GLN A 243 27.87 9.76 -4.24
N LYS A 244 26.94 9.58 -5.20
CA LYS A 244 25.52 9.28 -4.98
C LYS A 244 25.15 7.87 -5.46
N VAL A 245 25.44 7.56 -6.73
CA VAL A 245 25.37 6.21 -7.32
C VAL A 245 26.74 5.57 -7.17
N ILE A 246 26.91 4.75 -6.13
CA ILE A 246 28.23 4.27 -5.67
C ILE A 246 28.64 2.93 -6.30
N SER A 247 27.67 2.17 -6.81
CA SER A 247 27.84 0.88 -7.47
C SER A 247 26.75 0.75 -8.54
N ALA A 248 27.06 0.10 -9.66
CA ALA A 248 26.11 -0.13 -10.74
C ALA A 248 26.50 -1.37 -11.53
N ARG A 249 25.61 -2.36 -11.58
CA ARG A 249 25.83 -3.68 -12.17
C ARG A 249 24.59 -4.15 -12.94
N TYR A 250 24.76 -5.12 -13.82
CA TYR A 250 23.65 -5.73 -14.56
C TYR A 250 23.73 -7.27 -14.56
N PHE A 251 22.55 -7.89 -14.56
CA PHE A 251 22.29 -9.32 -14.49
C PHE A 251 21.24 -9.64 -15.54
N GLY A 252 21.59 -10.51 -16.48
CA GLY A 252 20.78 -10.76 -17.67
C GLY A 252 21.31 -11.94 -18.47
N GLU A 253 22.03 -12.86 -17.83
CA GLU A 253 22.71 -13.95 -18.53
C GLU A 253 21.70 -14.91 -19.15
N ALA A 254 20.58 -15.17 -18.45
CA ALA A 254 19.47 -15.93 -19.00
C ALA A 254 18.68 -15.12 -20.03
N TRP A 255 18.37 -13.84 -19.74
CA TRP A 255 17.61 -13.00 -20.67
C TRP A 255 18.34 -12.77 -22.01
N LEU A 256 19.64 -12.43 -21.97
CA LEU A 256 20.45 -12.20 -23.18
C LEU A 256 20.64 -13.48 -24.01
N ARG A 257 20.54 -14.66 -23.42
CA ARG A 257 20.48 -15.94 -24.17
C ARG A 257 19.12 -16.17 -24.82
N ALA A 258 18.03 -15.84 -24.14
CA ALA A 258 16.67 -16.01 -24.64
C ALA A 258 16.32 -15.02 -25.75
N VAL A 259 16.75 -13.76 -25.61
CA VAL A 259 16.38 -12.65 -26.51
C VAL A 259 17.54 -12.31 -27.46
N PRO A 260 17.42 -12.57 -28.78
CA PRO A 260 18.43 -12.21 -29.77
C PRO A 260 18.65 -10.69 -29.84
N GLU A 261 19.88 -10.27 -30.11
CA GLU A 261 20.28 -8.85 -30.19
C GLU A 261 19.36 -8.01 -31.08
N ALA A 262 18.93 -8.56 -32.22
CA ALA A 262 18.01 -7.91 -33.14
C ALA A 262 16.65 -7.51 -32.52
N ASN A 263 16.23 -8.15 -31.41
CA ASN A 263 14.97 -7.89 -30.72
C ASN A 263 15.14 -7.11 -29.39
N ARG A 264 16.35 -6.73 -28.99
CA ARG A 264 16.59 -5.98 -27.74
C ARG A 264 16.28 -4.50 -27.92
N ALA A 265 15.62 -3.89 -26.95
CA ALA A 265 15.30 -2.45 -26.91
C ALA A 265 16.09 -1.70 -25.82
N ASP A 266 17.19 -2.30 -25.35
CA ASP A 266 17.87 -1.93 -24.11
C ASP A 266 19.41 -2.01 -24.24
N TYR A 267 20.13 -1.46 -23.28
CA TYR A 267 21.60 -1.43 -23.21
C TYR A 267 22.14 -2.61 -22.39
N VAL A 268 23.14 -3.32 -22.94
CA VAL A 268 23.93 -4.34 -22.23
C VAL A 268 24.95 -3.66 -21.30
N SER A 269 24.40 -3.02 -20.27
CA SER A 269 25.11 -2.27 -19.22
C SER A 269 24.15 -1.99 -18.05
N PRO A 270 24.61 -1.39 -16.93
CA PRO A 270 23.72 -0.93 -15.86
C PRO A 270 22.81 0.25 -16.26
N ARG A 271 22.93 0.78 -17.49
CA ARG A 271 22.12 1.90 -17.96
C ARG A 271 20.65 1.49 -18.07
N ASP A 272 19.78 2.37 -17.58
CA ASP A 272 18.34 2.25 -17.75
C ASP A 272 17.94 2.48 -19.21
N GLY A 273 17.40 1.45 -19.84
CA GLY A 273 16.76 1.54 -21.15
C GLY A 273 15.30 1.95 -21.09
N GLN A 274 14.64 1.84 -19.93
CA GLN A 274 13.19 1.92 -19.78
C GLN A 274 12.76 3.22 -19.08
N GLY A 275 13.34 3.51 -17.91
CA GLY A 275 13.06 4.67 -17.07
C GLY A 275 12.60 4.34 -15.64
N HIS A 276 12.04 3.15 -15.43
CA HIS A 276 11.44 2.70 -14.18
C HIS A 276 12.44 2.61 -13.03
N GLY A 277 13.61 1.98 -13.22
CA GLY A 277 14.68 1.93 -12.21
C GLY A 277 15.21 3.32 -11.84
N THR A 278 15.28 4.24 -12.81
CA THR A 278 15.58 5.65 -12.51
C THR A 278 14.48 6.30 -11.66
N HIS A 279 13.21 5.99 -11.91
CA HIS A 279 12.07 6.50 -11.16
C HIS A 279 12.07 6.01 -9.71
N THR A 280 12.24 4.70 -9.53
CA THR A 280 12.19 4.03 -8.23
C THR A 280 13.40 4.39 -7.36
N ALA A 281 14.63 4.28 -7.90
CA ALA A 281 15.84 4.69 -7.20
C ALA A 281 15.83 6.17 -6.79
N THR A 282 15.34 7.08 -7.66
CA THR A 282 15.27 8.51 -7.33
C THR A 282 14.11 8.87 -6.41
N THR A 283 13.02 8.08 -6.37
CA THR A 283 11.98 8.19 -5.35
C THR A 283 12.49 7.75 -3.97
N ALA A 284 13.24 6.66 -3.89
CA ALA A 284 13.78 6.17 -2.62
C ALA A 284 14.83 7.13 -2.04
N ALA A 285 15.82 7.49 -2.86
CA ALA A 285 17.02 8.17 -2.39
C ALA A 285 17.53 9.27 -3.34
N GLY A 286 16.75 9.81 -4.27
CA GLY A 286 17.17 10.97 -5.08
C GLY A 286 17.55 12.20 -4.25
N ASN A 287 18.43 13.04 -4.79
CA ASN A 287 18.84 14.30 -4.17
C ASN A 287 17.65 15.24 -3.94
N SER A 288 17.67 15.97 -2.82
CA SER A 288 16.65 16.98 -2.49
C SER A 288 16.88 18.30 -3.20
N GLY A 289 15.78 19.01 -3.51
CA GLY A 289 15.87 20.37 -4.07
C GLY A 289 16.06 20.41 -5.59
N VAL A 290 15.83 19.30 -6.27
CA VAL A 290 16.05 19.15 -7.71
C VAL A 290 14.83 19.67 -8.47
N ARG A 291 15.01 20.64 -9.37
CA ARG A 291 13.90 21.19 -10.16
C ARG A 291 13.51 20.23 -11.28
N ALA A 292 12.26 19.75 -11.26
CA ALA A 292 11.71 18.84 -12.24
C ALA A 292 11.09 19.63 -13.40
N THR A 293 11.45 19.26 -14.64
CA THR A 293 10.89 19.87 -15.85
C THR A 293 10.65 18.82 -16.93
N ALA A 294 9.47 18.84 -17.54
CA ALA A 294 9.10 17.97 -18.66
C ALA A 294 8.29 18.76 -19.70
N ALA A 295 8.46 18.46 -20.99
CA ALA A 295 7.79 19.17 -22.11
C ALA A 295 7.83 20.72 -22.02
N GLY A 296 8.93 21.30 -21.52
CA GLY A 296 9.09 22.74 -21.31
C GLY A 296 8.26 23.33 -20.16
N ARG A 297 7.62 22.49 -19.33
CA ARG A 297 6.85 22.88 -18.15
C ARG A 297 7.70 22.71 -16.90
N ASP A 298 7.57 23.66 -15.97
CA ASP A 298 8.06 23.53 -14.60
C ASP A 298 7.07 22.67 -13.82
N LEU A 299 7.55 21.54 -13.30
CA LEU A 299 6.76 20.60 -12.48
C LEU A 299 7.04 20.76 -10.99
N GLY A 300 7.85 21.76 -10.61
CA GLY A 300 8.21 22.06 -9.23
C GLY A 300 9.55 21.44 -8.83
N THR A 301 9.66 21.05 -7.57
CA THR A 301 10.89 20.54 -6.97
C THR A 301 10.65 19.14 -6.43
N VAL A 302 11.54 18.21 -6.76
CA VAL A 302 11.52 16.83 -6.28
C VAL A 302 12.65 16.54 -5.30
N SER A 303 12.48 15.44 -4.59
CA SER A 303 13.43 14.87 -3.63
C SER A 303 13.13 13.39 -3.49
N GLY A 304 14.15 12.56 -3.29
CA GLY A 304 13.92 11.23 -2.72
C GLY A 304 13.50 11.33 -1.26
N VAL A 305 12.99 10.23 -0.71
CA VAL A 305 12.63 10.13 0.71
C VAL A 305 13.86 10.17 1.64
N ALA A 306 14.98 9.57 1.22
CA ALA A 306 16.26 9.59 1.93
C ALA A 306 17.40 10.23 1.09
N PRO A 307 17.43 11.57 0.93
CA PRO A 307 18.43 12.25 0.09
C PRO A 307 19.88 12.10 0.58
N GLY A 308 20.08 11.84 1.88
CA GLY A 308 21.39 11.58 2.46
C GLY A 308 21.95 10.17 2.19
N ALA A 309 21.10 9.21 1.80
CA ALA A 309 21.51 7.84 1.50
C ALA A 309 22.31 7.73 0.19
N ARG A 310 22.87 6.55 -0.09
CA ARG A 310 23.54 6.19 -1.35
C ARG A 310 22.74 5.13 -2.10
N ILE A 311 22.96 5.07 -3.41
CA ILE A 311 22.28 4.15 -4.33
C ILE A 311 23.32 3.17 -4.88
N ALA A 312 23.00 1.88 -4.83
CA ALA A 312 23.69 0.81 -5.54
C ALA A 312 22.70 0.13 -6.50
N VAL A 313 23.05 0.01 -7.78
CA VAL A 313 22.11 -0.38 -8.84
C VAL A 313 22.40 -1.80 -9.32
N TYR A 314 21.36 -2.63 -9.38
CA TYR A 314 21.42 -4.03 -9.79
C TYR A 314 20.36 -4.28 -10.87
N LYS A 315 20.67 -3.92 -12.12
CA LYS A 315 19.76 -4.10 -13.25
C LYS A 315 19.49 -5.59 -13.46
N ALA A 316 18.24 -6.03 -13.27
CA ALA A 316 17.81 -7.41 -13.50
C ALA A 316 16.64 -7.53 -14.48
N LEU A 317 16.04 -6.39 -14.86
CA LEU A 317 14.94 -6.30 -15.83
C LEU A 317 15.41 -5.63 -17.12
N TRP A 318 14.84 -6.08 -18.24
CA TRP A 318 15.30 -5.80 -19.59
C TRP A 318 14.14 -5.53 -20.54
N GLU A 319 14.36 -4.70 -21.56
CA GLU A 319 13.36 -4.36 -22.57
C GLU A 319 13.59 -5.03 -23.93
N SER A 320 12.50 -5.52 -24.52
CA SER A 320 12.42 -6.11 -25.86
C SER A 320 11.62 -5.20 -26.81
N LYS A 321 11.88 -5.27 -28.11
CA LYS A 321 11.18 -4.45 -29.12
C LYS A 321 9.72 -4.85 -29.32
N ASP A 322 9.37 -6.09 -29.01
CA ASP A 322 8.00 -6.60 -29.06
C ASP A 322 7.23 -6.38 -27.75
N GLY A 323 7.90 -6.04 -26.65
CA GLY A 323 7.34 -5.90 -25.31
C GLY A 323 6.88 -7.21 -24.67
N LEU A 324 6.84 -8.33 -25.41
CA LEU A 324 6.40 -9.64 -24.95
C LEU A 324 7.52 -10.38 -24.20
N GLN A 325 8.78 -10.02 -24.48
CA GLN A 325 9.96 -10.57 -23.85
C GLN A 325 10.61 -9.58 -22.85
N SER A 326 9.94 -8.48 -22.53
CA SER A 326 10.40 -7.53 -21.51
C SER A 326 10.16 -8.08 -20.10
N GLY A 327 11.11 -7.88 -19.20
CA GLY A 327 11.06 -8.37 -17.82
C GLY A 327 12.40 -8.87 -17.30
N GLY A 328 12.38 -9.59 -16.18
CA GLY A 328 13.57 -10.18 -15.55
C GLY A 328 13.42 -11.70 -15.38
N MET A 329 14.49 -12.44 -15.66
CA MET A 329 14.52 -13.89 -15.45
C MET A 329 14.81 -14.20 -13.99
N THR A 330 14.14 -15.20 -13.42
CA THR A 330 14.31 -15.62 -12.00
C THR A 330 15.78 -15.80 -11.60
N SER A 331 16.61 -16.43 -12.44
CA SER A 331 18.05 -16.61 -12.20
C SER A 331 18.84 -15.29 -12.14
N ASP A 332 18.49 -14.33 -13.01
CA ASP A 332 19.17 -13.04 -13.11
C ASP A 332 18.77 -12.15 -11.92
N ILE A 333 17.51 -12.23 -11.47
CA ILE A 333 17.00 -11.58 -10.26
C ILE A 333 17.69 -12.14 -9.00
N ILE A 334 17.83 -13.47 -8.88
CA ILE A 334 18.54 -14.08 -7.72
C ILE A 334 20.00 -13.63 -7.69
N ALA A 335 20.69 -13.59 -8.84
CA ALA A 335 22.06 -13.12 -8.93
C ALA A 335 22.19 -11.63 -8.54
N ALA A 336 21.20 -10.80 -8.88
CA ALA A 336 21.12 -9.41 -8.44
C ALA A 336 20.94 -9.28 -6.92
N ILE A 337 20.06 -10.09 -6.30
CA ILE A 337 19.84 -10.11 -4.84
C ILE A 337 21.10 -10.59 -4.11
N ASP A 338 21.66 -11.73 -4.53
CA ASP A 338 22.88 -12.31 -3.94
C ASP A 338 24.04 -11.31 -3.98
N GLN A 339 24.22 -10.63 -5.10
CA GLN A 339 25.25 -9.60 -5.22
C GLN A 339 24.95 -8.35 -4.38
N ALA A 340 23.69 -7.93 -4.22
CA ALA A 340 23.34 -6.82 -3.34
C ALA A 340 23.63 -7.14 -1.87
N VAL A 341 23.37 -8.38 -1.44
CA VAL A 341 23.75 -8.89 -0.11
C VAL A 341 25.28 -8.88 0.04
N ALA A 342 26.01 -9.41 -0.94
CA ALA A 342 27.47 -9.51 -0.92
C ALA A 342 28.19 -8.14 -0.98
N ASP A 343 27.66 -7.16 -1.72
CA ASP A 343 28.18 -5.79 -1.75
C ASP A 343 27.90 -5.05 -0.42
N GLY A 344 26.94 -5.51 0.38
CA GLY A 344 26.66 -5.04 1.74
C GLY A 344 25.65 -3.89 1.85
N VAL A 345 24.61 -3.88 1.00
CA VAL A 345 23.50 -2.89 1.10
C VAL A 345 22.73 -3.01 2.41
N ASP A 346 22.01 -1.96 2.82
CA ASP A 346 21.16 -1.96 4.04
C ASP A 346 19.69 -2.19 3.73
N VAL A 347 19.26 -1.76 2.54
CA VAL A 347 17.86 -1.79 2.07
C VAL A 347 17.84 -2.31 0.64
N ILE A 348 16.89 -3.18 0.31
CA ILE A 348 16.56 -3.58 -1.06
C ILE A 348 15.19 -2.99 -1.44
N ASN A 349 15.20 -2.14 -2.47
CA ASN A 349 14.01 -1.76 -3.21
C ASN A 349 13.77 -2.77 -4.33
N TYR A 350 12.64 -3.47 -4.29
CA TYR A 350 12.22 -4.42 -5.31
C TYR A 350 10.85 -4.02 -5.87
N SER A 351 10.85 -3.11 -6.84
CA SER A 351 9.63 -2.50 -7.41
C SER A 351 8.99 -3.38 -8.51
N VAL A 352 9.16 -4.69 -8.38
CA VAL A 352 8.85 -5.71 -9.37
C VAL A 352 7.75 -6.62 -8.83
N GLY A 353 6.85 -7.06 -9.71
CA GLY A 353 5.83 -8.04 -9.39
C GLY A 353 5.59 -9.04 -10.52
N ALA A 354 5.04 -10.19 -10.16
CA ALA A 354 4.64 -11.27 -11.06
C ALA A 354 3.14 -11.21 -11.38
N LEU A 355 2.72 -11.95 -12.42
CA LEU A 355 1.31 -12.10 -12.78
C LEU A 355 0.52 -12.99 -11.80
N LEU A 356 1.24 -13.84 -11.05
CA LEU A 356 0.73 -14.79 -10.06
C LEU A 356 1.58 -14.66 -8.80
N GLU A 357 0.97 -14.83 -7.63
CA GLU A 357 1.66 -14.86 -6.35
C GLU A 357 2.67 -16.04 -6.29
N PRO A 358 3.97 -15.80 -6.08
CA PRO A 358 4.96 -16.86 -5.89
C PRO A 358 4.69 -17.67 -4.62
N SER A 359 5.09 -18.94 -4.65
CA SER A 359 5.17 -19.76 -3.43
C SER A 359 6.14 -19.14 -2.42
N LEU A 360 5.92 -19.38 -1.13
CA LEU A 360 6.91 -19.04 -0.09
C LEU A 360 8.24 -19.82 -0.23
N THR A 361 8.24 -20.91 -1.01
CA THR A 361 9.42 -21.69 -1.42
C THR A 361 10.03 -21.23 -2.74
N ASP A 362 9.50 -20.19 -3.37
CA ASP A 362 10.09 -19.63 -4.59
C ASP A 362 11.54 -19.15 -4.33
N PRO A 363 12.48 -19.41 -5.26
CA PRO A 363 13.89 -19.03 -5.08
C PRO A 363 14.15 -17.53 -4.83
N VAL A 364 13.33 -16.61 -5.38
CA VAL A 364 13.44 -15.17 -5.11
C VAL A 364 12.99 -14.88 -3.67
N GLN A 365 11.88 -15.48 -3.24
CA GLN A 365 11.41 -15.35 -1.86
C GLN A 365 12.42 -15.94 -0.86
N ALA A 366 13.07 -17.06 -1.18
CA ALA A 366 14.17 -17.63 -0.39
C ALA A 366 15.40 -16.71 -0.35
N ALA A 367 15.77 -16.07 -1.47
CA ALA A 367 16.85 -15.09 -1.51
C ALA A 367 16.54 -13.87 -0.62
N PHE A 368 15.30 -13.36 -0.65
CA PHE A 368 14.87 -12.30 0.29
C PHE A 368 14.87 -12.75 1.75
N ARG A 369 14.58 -14.02 2.05
CA ARG A 369 14.68 -14.54 3.43
C ARG A 369 16.10 -14.42 3.94
N ASN A 370 17.06 -14.87 3.12
CA ASN A 370 18.48 -14.86 3.46
C ASN A 370 19.02 -13.41 3.55
N ALA A 371 18.56 -12.50 2.68
CA ALA A 371 18.89 -11.08 2.76
C ALA A 371 18.38 -10.45 4.08
N SER A 372 17.12 -10.69 4.45
CA SER A 372 16.55 -10.21 5.73
C SER A 372 17.19 -10.89 6.95
N ALA A 373 17.63 -12.15 6.84
CA ALA A 373 18.41 -12.83 7.87
C ALA A 373 19.82 -12.22 8.04
N ALA A 374 20.42 -11.74 6.95
CA ALA A 374 21.66 -10.96 6.95
C ALA A 374 21.48 -9.50 7.43
N GLY A 375 20.27 -9.11 7.84
CA GLY A 375 19.96 -7.78 8.39
C GLY A 375 19.49 -6.74 7.37
N ILE A 376 19.30 -7.11 6.10
CA ILE A 376 18.94 -6.20 5.01
C ILE A 376 17.42 -6.02 4.96
N PHE A 377 16.93 -4.79 4.97
CA PHE A 377 15.49 -4.53 4.88
C PHE A 377 15.00 -4.68 3.43
N VAL A 378 14.11 -5.63 3.18
CA VAL A 378 13.48 -5.81 1.86
C VAL A 378 12.08 -5.18 1.86
N SER A 379 11.81 -4.28 0.91
CA SER A 379 10.44 -3.89 0.54
C SER A 379 10.15 -4.23 -0.91
N ALA A 380 8.95 -4.75 -1.16
CA ALA A 380 8.51 -5.17 -2.48
C ALA A 380 7.11 -4.66 -2.83
N ALA A 381 6.86 -4.50 -4.12
CA ALA A 381 5.56 -4.11 -4.66
C ALA A 381 4.48 -5.16 -4.35
N ALA A 382 3.29 -4.72 -3.92
CA ALA A 382 2.15 -5.62 -3.72
C ALA A 382 1.55 -6.16 -5.03
N GLY A 383 1.85 -5.55 -6.18
CA GLY A 383 1.27 -5.88 -7.49
C GLY A 383 0.22 -4.84 -7.94
N ASN A 384 -0.06 -4.82 -9.25
CA ASN A 384 -0.95 -3.85 -9.89
C ASN A 384 -2.20 -4.53 -10.52
N ASN A 385 -2.62 -5.66 -9.95
CA ASN A 385 -3.66 -6.55 -10.50
C ASN A 385 -4.99 -6.49 -9.71
N GLY A 386 -5.15 -5.45 -8.88
CA GLY A 386 -6.41 -5.15 -8.20
C GLY A 386 -7.54 -4.71 -9.15
N PRO A 387 -8.78 -4.58 -8.63
CA PRO A 387 -9.13 -4.58 -7.22
C PRO A 387 -9.54 -5.95 -6.65
N LEU A 388 -9.37 -7.06 -7.38
CA LEU A 388 -9.81 -8.39 -6.95
C LEU A 388 -9.05 -8.89 -5.70
N GLU A 389 -9.75 -9.54 -4.79
CA GLU A 389 -9.16 -10.25 -3.64
C GLU A 389 -8.23 -11.39 -4.13
N GLY A 390 -7.12 -11.61 -3.41
CA GLY A 390 -6.09 -12.56 -3.81
C GLY A 390 -5.35 -12.16 -5.09
N SER A 391 -5.07 -10.87 -5.27
CA SER A 391 -4.20 -10.36 -6.34
C SER A 391 -2.80 -9.97 -5.82
N VAL A 392 -2.56 -10.06 -4.51
CA VAL A 392 -1.34 -9.61 -3.85
C VAL A 392 -0.14 -10.53 -4.09
N ASP A 393 1.00 -9.90 -4.33
CA ASP A 393 2.30 -10.49 -4.62
C ASP A 393 3.30 -10.22 -3.48
N ASN A 394 4.47 -10.84 -3.53
CA ASN A 394 5.60 -10.69 -2.60
C ASN A 394 5.17 -10.90 -1.13
N THR A 395 4.40 -11.96 -0.90
CA THR A 395 3.60 -12.19 0.31
C THR A 395 4.35 -12.84 1.47
N ALA A 396 5.66 -13.04 1.34
CA ALA A 396 6.47 -13.66 2.36
C ALA A 396 6.58 -12.80 3.65
N PRO A 397 6.70 -13.42 4.85
CA PRO A 397 6.73 -12.67 6.11
C PRO A 397 7.93 -11.72 6.25
N TRP A 398 9.08 -12.13 5.73
CA TRP A 398 10.35 -11.38 5.78
C TRP A 398 10.44 -10.20 4.79
N VAL A 399 9.47 -10.08 3.87
CA VAL A 399 9.38 -8.98 2.88
C VAL A 399 8.32 -7.97 3.33
N THR A 400 8.61 -6.66 3.25
CA THR A 400 7.61 -5.61 3.48
C THR A 400 6.83 -5.33 2.20
N THR A 401 5.58 -5.77 2.13
CA THR A 401 4.75 -5.68 0.92
C THR A 401 3.95 -4.39 0.87
N VAL A 402 4.09 -3.59 -0.19
CA VAL A 402 3.61 -2.19 -0.21
C VAL A 402 2.47 -1.95 -1.20
N ALA A 403 1.33 -1.49 -0.68
CA ALA A 403 0.17 -1.03 -1.44
C ALA A 403 0.32 0.44 -1.89
N ALA A 404 -0.30 0.79 -3.02
CA ALA A 404 -0.29 2.15 -3.55
C ALA A 404 -1.45 3.00 -3.02
N GLY A 405 -1.14 4.12 -2.38
CA GLY A 405 -2.08 5.15 -1.94
C GLY A 405 -2.10 6.38 -2.87
N THR A 406 -3.25 7.06 -2.93
CA THR A 406 -3.37 8.37 -3.59
C THR A 406 -2.86 9.51 -2.72
N MET A 407 -2.39 10.58 -3.35
CA MET A 407 -2.06 11.86 -2.71
C MET A 407 -3.18 12.88 -3.00
N ALA A 408 -2.97 14.16 -2.68
CA ALA A 408 -3.87 15.20 -3.20
C ALA A 408 -3.81 15.22 -4.74
N PRO A 409 -4.96 15.22 -5.45
CA PRO A 409 -4.94 15.10 -6.91
C PRO A 409 -4.56 16.40 -7.63
N HIS A 410 -3.91 16.25 -8.79
CA HIS A 410 -3.92 17.28 -9.84
C HIS A 410 -5.28 17.26 -10.54
N LYS A 411 -6.01 18.38 -10.59
CA LYS A 411 -7.43 18.39 -10.97
C LYS A 411 -7.67 18.95 -12.37
N GLY A 412 -8.52 18.26 -13.13
CA GLY A 412 -9.14 18.77 -14.35
C GLY A 412 -10.65 18.55 -14.34
N THR A 413 -11.40 19.40 -15.02
CA THR A 413 -12.86 19.28 -15.17
C THR A 413 -13.24 19.22 -16.64
N VAL A 414 -14.04 18.22 -17.01
CA VAL A 414 -14.78 18.22 -18.29
C VAL A 414 -16.05 19.03 -18.10
N VAL A 415 -16.22 20.08 -18.88
CA VAL A 415 -17.46 20.88 -18.94
C VAL A 415 -18.17 20.53 -20.23
N LEU A 416 -19.35 19.92 -20.15
CA LEU A 416 -20.16 19.56 -21.31
C LEU A 416 -20.85 20.81 -21.89
N GLY A 417 -21.31 20.72 -23.14
CA GLY A 417 -21.95 21.83 -23.85
C GLY A 417 -23.29 22.28 -23.27
N ASP A 418 -23.90 21.47 -22.39
CA ASP A 418 -25.08 21.84 -21.58
C ASP A 418 -24.71 22.54 -20.25
N GLY A 419 -23.41 22.67 -19.95
CA GLY A 419 -22.89 23.27 -18.72
C GLY A 419 -22.59 22.27 -17.59
N THR A 420 -22.93 20.99 -17.73
CA THR A 420 -22.67 19.94 -16.74
C THR A 420 -21.16 19.77 -16.54
N ARG A 421 -20.72 19.52 -15.29
CA ARG A 421 -19.31 19.50 -14.89
C ARG A 421 -18.93 18.16 -14.26
N HIS A 422 -17.95 17.49 -14.84
CA HIS A 422 -17.40 16.23 -14.34
C HIS A 422 -15.95 16.46 -13.91
N THR A 423 -15.68 16.32 -12.60
CA THR A 423 -14.32 16.50 -12.05
C THR A 423 -13.53 15.20 -12.18
N GLY A 424 -12.27 15.30 -12.60
CA GLY A 424 -11.32 14.21 -12.63
C GLY A 424 -9.90 14.71 -12.42
N VAL A 425 -8.94 13.91 -12.88
CA VAL A 425 -7.51 14.15 -12.70
C VAL A 425 -6.87 14.68 -13.99
N SER A 426 -5.96 15.64 -13.87
CA SER A 426 -5.17 16.16 -14.99
C SER A 426 -3.95 16.96 -14.53
N THR A 427 -2.77 16.62 -15.06
CA THR A 427 -1.55 17.46 -15.06
C THR A 427 -1.39 18.26 -16.35
N THR A 428 -2.16 17.93 -17.41
CA THR A 428 -1.92 18.47 -18.76
C THR A 428 -2.83 19.63 -19.16
N VAL A 429 -4.03 19.73 -18.57
CA VAL A 429 -4.99 20.82 -18.76
C VAL A 429 -4.61 22.02 -17.88
N ASN A 430 -3.72 22.89 -18.39
CA ASN A 430 -3.30 24.13 -17.74
C ASN A 430 -4.00 25.39 -18.28
N ARG A 431 -4.77 25.25 -19.37
CA ARG A 431 -5.59 26.28 -20.00
C ARG A 431 -6.88 25.62 -20.53
N ALA A 432 -7.93 26.41 -20.74
CA ALA A 432 -9.18 25.88 -21.27
C ALA A 432 -9.00 25.38 -22.72
N VAL A 433 -9.48 24.17 -23.01
CA VAL A 433 -9.51 23.58 -24.35
C VAL A 433 -10.96 23.31 -24.72
N GLY A 434 -11.58 24.26 -25.41
CA GLY A 434 -12.99 24.20 -25.80
C GLY A 434 -13.60 25.59 -26.04
N PRO A 435 -14.88 25.65 -26.43
CA PRO A 435 -15.73 24.51 -26.76
C PRO A 435 -15.27 23.84 -28.06
N LYS A 436 -15.25 22.50 -28.08
CA LYS A 436 -14.93 21.67 -29.26
C LYS A 436 -15.91 20.50 -29.33
N PRO A 437 -16.17 19.92 -30.53
CA PRO A 437 -17.00 18.73 -30.64
C PRO A 437 -16.43 17.60 -29.78
N LEU A 438 -17.30 16.96 -29.01
CA LEU A 438 -16.98 15.79 -28.19
C LEU A 438 -17.49 14.55 -28.93
N VAL A 439 -16.63 13.56 -29.10
CA VAL A 439 -16.95 12.30 -29.78
C VAL A 439 -16.42 11.12 -28.98
N ARG A 440 -17.10 9.98 -29.05
CA ARG A 440 -16.50 8.71 -28.62
C ARG A 440 -15.57 8.19 -29.71
N ALA A 441 -14.49 7.53 -29.32
CA ALA A 441 -13.47 7.08 -30.26
C ALA A 441 -14.00 6.14 -31.35
N GLU A 442 -15.02 5.32 -31.08
CA GLU A 442 -15.62 4.43 -32.09
C GLU A 442 -16.36 5.19 -33.20
N GLN A 443 -16.81 6.42 -32.95
CA GLN A 443 -17.45 7.29 -33.96
C GLN A 443 -16.43 7.86 -34.96
N VAL A 444 -15.16 7.92 -34.58
CA VAL A 444 -14.05 8.42 -35.41
C VAL A 444 -13.07 7.32 -35.82
N ARG A 445 -13.49 6.05 -35.70
CA ARG A 445 -12.71 4.87 -36.07
C ARG A 445 -12.25 4.86 -37.53
N ALA A 446 -11.01 4.41 -37.75
CA ALA A 446 -10.44 4.12 -39.06
C ALA A 446 -11.17 2.95 -39.78
N ALA A 447 -11.06 2.91 -41.11
CA ALA A 447 -11.54 1.75 -41.87
C ALA A 447 -10.67 0.52 -41.55
N GLY A 448 -11.29 -0.61 -41.24
CA GLY A 448 -10.59 -1.87 -40.92
C GLY A 448 -10.21 -2.06 -39.44
N ALA A 449 -10.18 -1.01 -38.61
CA ALA A 449 -9.91 -1.14 -37.18
C ALA A 449 -11.07 -1.82 -36.42
N ALA A 450 -10.76 -2.65 -35.42
CA ALA A 450 -11.77 -3.25 -34.56
C ALA A 450 -12.45 -2.19 -33.66
N ALA A 451 -13.70 -2.45 -33.26
CA ALA A 451 -14.45 -1.51 -32.41
C ALA A 451 -13.84 -1.35 -31.02
N TYR A 452 -13.30 -2.43 -30.45
CA TYR A 452 -12.66 -2.45 -29.12
C TYR A 452 -11.37 -1.64 -29.12
N ASP A 453 -10.43 -1.95 -30.02
CA ASP A 453 -9.15 -1.22 -30.12
C ASP A 453 -9.36 0.28 -30.39
N ALA A 454 -10.40 0.60 -31.17
CA ALA A 454 -10.81 1.98 -31.40
C ALA A 454 -11.41 2.65 -30.16
N SER A 455 -12.26 1.98 -29.38
CA SER A 455 -12.79 2.57 -28.13
C SER A 455 -11.66 2.84 -27.12
N LEU A 456 -10.61 2.01 -27.15
CA LEU A 456 -9.38 2.21 -26.40
C LEU A 456 -8.46 3.31 -26.95
N CYS A 457 -8.71 3.89 -28.14
CA CYS A 457 -7.76 4.76 -28.83
C CYS A 457 -6.37 4.11 -28.97
N ALA A 458 -6.33 2.84 -29.39
CA ALA A 458 -5.08 2.14 -29.69
C ALA A 458 -4.42 2.68 -30.95
N GLU A 459 -3.11 2.45 -31.12
CA GLU A 459 -2.33 3.07 -32.19
C GLU A 459 -2.89 2.75 -33.58
N ASN A 460 -2.97 3.78 -34.44
CA ASN A 460 -3.48 3.72 -35.81
C ASN A 460 -4.97 3.32 -35.95
N THR A 461 -5.75 3.30 -34.87
CA THR A 461 -7.19 2.97 -34.91
C THR A 461 -8.12 4.14 -35.21
N LEU A 462 -7.64 5.39 -35.11
CA LEU A 462 -8.44 6.60 -35.33
C LEU A 462 -8.23 7.19 -36.73
N ASP A 463 -9.33 7.58 -37.36
CA ASP A 463 -9.38 8.23 -38.66
C ASP A 463 -9.05 9.72 -38.51
N ALA A 464 -7.98 10.18 -39.17
CA ALA A 464 -7.51 11.56 -39.04
C ALA A 464 -8.54 12.59 -39.53
N ALA A 465 -9.26 12.32 -40.63
CA ALA A 465 -10.26 13.25 -41.16
C ALA A 465 -11.50 13.34 -40.25
N LYS A 466 -11.87 12.24 -39.58
CA LYS A 466 -12.97 12.24 -38.61
C LYS A 466 -12.57 12.79 -37.24
N THR A 467 -11.28 12.72 -36.85
CA THR A 467 -10.80 13.08 -35.51
C THR A 467 -10.32 14.54 -35.42
N ALA A 468 -9.84 15.12 -36.53
CA ALA A 468 -9.27 16.46 -36.58
C ALA A 468 -10.12 17.53 -35.85
N GLY A 469 -9.49 18.23 -34.91
CA GLY A 469 -10.09 19.36 -34.19
C GLY A 469 -11.08 19.01 -33.07
N LYS A 470 -11.25 17.74 -32.72
CA LYS A 470 -12.23 17.26 -31.72
C LYS A 470 -11.59 16.88 -30.38
N ILE A 471 -12.43 16.77 -29.34
CA ILE A 471 -12.10 16.10 -28.08
C ILE A 471 -12.63 14.67 -28.16
N VAL A 472 -11.77 13.69 -27.88
CA VAL A 472 -12.11 12.26 -28.00
C VAL A 472 -12.29 11.63 -26.61
N VAL A 473 -13.39 10.93 -26.39
CA VAL A 473 -13.58 10.04 -25.23
C VAL A 473 -12.97 8.69 -25.56
N CYS A 474 -11.96 8.29 -24.79
CA CYS A 474 -11.24 7.02 -24.91
C CYS A 474 -11.44 6.19 -23.64
N ASP A 475 -11.78 4.91 -23.80
CA ASP A 475 -11.95 3.98 -22.69
C ASP A 475 -10.57 3.51 -22.15
N ARG A 476 -10.44 3.39 -20.82
CA ARG A 476 -9.28 2.73 -20.19
C ARG A 476 -9.29 1.23 -20.50
N GLY A 477 -8.11 0.66 -20.74
CA GLY A 477 -7.93 -0.76 -21.05
C GLY A 477 -6.46 -1.12 -21.21
N VAL A 478 -6.19 -2.14 -22.03
CA VAL A 478 -4.90 -2.86 -22.08
C VAL A 478 -3.70 -2.06 -22.57
N ASN A 479 -3.89 -1.01 -23.37
CA ASN A 479 -2.80 -0.17 -23.87
C ASN A 479 -2.52 1.04 -22.95
N ALA A 480 -1.26 1.47 -22.89
CA ALA A 480 -0.78 2.56 -22.04
C ALA A 480 -1.61 3.85 -22.17
N ARG A 481 -1.94 4.48 -21.03
CA ARG A 481 -2.80 5.68 -20.97
C ARG A 481 -2.23 6.86 -21.76
N THR A 482 -0.92 7.03 -21.77
CA THR A 482 -0.19 8.05 -22.56
C THR A 482 -0.23 7.77 -24.07
N ALA A 483 -0.13 6.51 -24.49
CA ALA A 483 -0.25 6.11 -25.89
C ALA A 483 -1.63 6.46 -26.48
N LYS A 484 -2.71 6.37 -25.68
CA LYS A 484 -4.06 6.82 -26.09
C LYS A 484 -4.07 8.29 -26.49
N SER A 485 -3.45 9.17 -25.69
CA SER A 485 -3.33 10.59 -26.03
C SER A 485 -2.41 10.85 -27.24
N ALA A 486 -1.40 10.01 -27.45
CA ALA A 486 -0.52 10.10 -28.61
C ALA A 486 -1.27 9.75 -29.91
N GLU A 487 -2.11 8.71 -29.90
CA GLU A 487 -2.98 8.35 -31.03
C GLU A 487 -4.00 9.46 -31.35
N VAL A 488 -4.67 10.01 -30.32
CA VAL A 488 -5.61 11.13 -30.52
C VAL A 488 -4.88 12.34 -31.12
N ALA A 489 -3.65 12.63 -30.68
CA ALA A 489 -2.82 13.68 -31.26
C ALA A 489 -2.40 13.39 -32.71
N ARG A 490 -1.98 12.15 -33.02
CA ARG A 490 -1.61 11.68 -34.37
C ARG A 490 -2.78 11.83 -35.36
N ALA A 491 -4.00 11.53 -34.91
CA ALA A 491 -5.23 11.71 -35.68
C ALA A 491 -5.75 13.17 -35.70
N GLY A 492 -5.02 14.14 -35.15
CA GLY A 492 -5.35 15.56 -35.20
C GLY A 492 -6.38 16.04 -34.16
N GLY A 493 -6.71 15.21 -33.18
CA GLY A 493 -7.53 15.61 -32.03
C GLY A 493 -6.83 16.65 -31.15
N VAL A 494 -7.62 17.45 -30.43
CA VAL A 494 -7.12 18.61 -29.64
C VAL A 494 -7.24 18.42 -28.13
N GLY A 495 -7.90 17.34 -27.68
CA GLY A 495 -8.01 16.97 -26.28
C GLY A 495 -8.56 15.55 -26.12
N MET A 496 -8.40 14.96 -24.94
CA MET A 496 -8.91 13.64 -24.62
C MET A 496 -9.68 13.64 -23.29
N VAL A 497 -10.71 12.81 -23.20
CA VAL A 497 -11.31 12.40 -21.93
C VAL A 497 -11.05 10.91 -21.77
N LEU A 498 -10.18 10.54 -20.84
CA LEU A 498 -9.95 9.14 -20.49
C LEU A 498 -11.00 8.73 -19.46
N VAL A 499 -11.63 7.58 -19.64
CA VAL A 499 -12.69 7.10 -18.73
C VAL A 499 -12.41 5.71 -18.18
N ASN A 500 -12.54 5.54 -16.86
CA ASN A 500 -12.63 4.20 -16.26
C ASN A 500 -13.97 3.55 -16.63
N LEU A 501 -13.97 2.23 -16.84
CA LEU A 501 -15.20 1.44 -17.11
C LEU A 501 -15.82 0.83 -15.84
N SER A 502 -15.11 0.91 -14.72
CA SER A 502 -15.49 0.48 -13.38
C SER A 502 -14.64 1.23 -12.36
N ALA A 503 -15.17 1.49 -11.16
CA ALA A 503 -14.51 2.26 -10.10
C ALA A 503 -13.04 1.86 -9.90
N SER A 504 -12.14 2.83 -10.08
CA SER A 504 -10.68 2.62 -10.02
C SER A 504 -9.94 3.94 -9.77
N SER A 505 -8.63 3.89 -9.58
CA SER A 505 -7.85 5.14 -9.46
C SER A 505 -7.91 5.96 -10.75
N MET A 506 -7.84 7.27 -10.61
CA MET A 506 -7.53 8.19 -11.70
C MET A 506 -6.03 8.54 -11.62
N ASP A 507 -5.38 8.63 -12.77
CA ASP A 507 -3.92 8.72 -12.89
C ASP A 507 -3.53 10.00 -13.65
N ALA A 508 -2.58 10.78 -13.11
CA ALA A 508 -2.27 12.13 -13.59
C ALA A 508 -1.12 12.17 -14.62
N ASP A 509 -1.13 11.24 -15.58
CA ASP A 509 -0.03 11.04 -16.53
C ASP A 509 0.31 12.29 -17.36
N LEU A 510 1.57 12.41 -17.80
CA LEU A 510 2.00 13.40 -18.78
C LEU A 510 1.52 13.03 -20.20
N HIS A 511 0.22 13.17 -20.44
CA HIS A 511 -0.39 13.00 -21.75
C HIS A 511 0.17 13.95 -22.82
N THR A 512 0.26 13.46 -24.06
CA THR A 512 0.73 14.21 -25.25
C THR A 512 -0.10 15.45 -25.55
N LEU A 513 -1.38 15.42 -25.18
CA LEU A 513 -2.33 16.53 -25.34
C LEU A 513 -3.13 16.74 -24.04
N PRO A 514 -3.86 17.87 -23.90
CA PRO A 514 -4.67 18.14 -22.72
C PRO A 514 -5.74 17.06 -22.51
N THR A 515 -5.67 16.39 -21.37
CA THR A 515 -6.49 15.22 -21.02
C THR A 515 -7.10 15.39 -19.64
N VAL A 516 -8.36 14.97 -19.45
CA VAL A 516 -8.94 14.73 -18.12
C VAL A 516 -9.25 13.25 -18.00
N HIS A 517 -8.79 12.61 -16.92
CA HIS A 517 -9.13 11.23 -16.56
C HIS A 517 -10.26 11.24 -15.54
N LEU A 518 -11.39 10.60 -15.89
CA LEU A 518 -12.58 10.45 -15.05
C LEU A 518 -12.73 9.01 -14.54
N ASP A 519 -13.23 8.85 -13.33
CA ASP A 519 -13.67 7.56 -12.79
C ASP A 519 -15.07 7.15 -13.30
N ASP A 520 -15.48 5.91 -13.05
CA ASP A 520 -16.67 5.29 -13.67
C ASP A 520 -18.00 6.01 -13.39
N ALA A 521 -18.16 6.55 -12.17
CA ALA A 521 -19.32 7.31 -11.73
C ALA A 521 -19.61 8.51 -12.66
N GLU A 522 -18.56 9.17 -13.15
CA GLU A 522 -18.65 10.30 -14.07
C GLU A 522 -18.58 9.86 -15.55
N ALA A 523 -17.85 8.77 -15.83
CA ALA A 523 -17.66 8.22 -17.17
C ALA A 523 -18.97 7.91 -17.90
N SER A 524 -19.93 7.29 -17.20
CA SER A 524 -21.20 6.87 -17.81
C SER A 524 -21.98 8.04 -18.41
N ALA A 525 -22.06 9.17 -17.69
CA ALA A 525 -22.72 10.39 -18.13
C ALA A 525 -22.00 11.02 -19.33
N VAL A 526 -20.66 11.15 -19.27
CA VAL A 526 -19.87 11.75 -20.37
C VAL A 526 -19.92 10.89 -21.63
N ARG A 527 -19.84 9.56 -21.52
CA ARG A 527 -19.97 8.62 -22.67
C ARG A 527 -21.37 8.67 -23.27
N ALA A 528 -22.42 8.82 -22.47
CA ALA A 528 -23.80 8.97 -22.95
C ALA A 528 -23.99 10.31 -23.68
N TYR A 529 -23.52 11.42 -23.10
CA TYR A 529 -23.58 12.74 -23.73
C TYR A 529 -22.79 12.81 -25.04
N ALA A 530 -21.57 12.24 -25.09
CA ALA A 530 -20.74 12.17 -26.30
C ALA A 530 -21.37 11.35 -27.45
N ALA A 531 -22.41 10.56 -27.19
CA ALA A 531 -23.18 9.87 -28.22
C ALA A 531 -24.25 10.76 -28.89
N THR A 532 -24.52 11.96 -28.36
CA THR A 532 -25.58 12.85 -28.86
C THR A 532 -25.13 13.73 -30.03
N THR A 533 -26.07 14.06 -30.93
CA THR A 533 -25.80 14.94 -32.07
C THR A 533 -25.47 16.35 -31.60
N GLY A 534 -24.28 16.86 -31.97
CA GLY A 534 -23.83 18.20 -31.58
C GLY A 534 -23.17 18.28 -30.20
N ALA A 535 -22.89 17.12 -29.56
CA ALA A 535 -22.14 17.06 -28.31
C ALA A 535 -20.83 17.88 -28.39
N SER A 536 -20.57 18.68 -27.37
CA SER A 536 -19.35 19.47 -27.26
C SER A 536 -18.85 19.51 -25.82
N ALA A 537 -17.56 19.79 -25.65
CA ALA A 537 -16.94 19.91 -24.33
C ALA A 537 -15.87 21.01 -24.28
N THR A 538 -15.58 21.44 -23.06
CA THR A 538 -14.40 22.24 -22.70
C THR A 538 -13.65 21.56 -21.56
N LEU A 539 -12.38 21.22 -21.78
CA LEU A 539 -11.50 20.77 -20.70
C LEU A 539 -10.98 22.01 -19.95
N THR A 540 -11.10 22.02 -18.62
CA THR A 540 -10.69 23.15 -17.77
C THR A 540 -9.83 22.69 -16.59
N ALA A 541 -8.92 23.54 -16.11
CA ALA A 541 -8.11 23.25 -14.94
C ALA A 541 -8.95 23.36 -13.65
N GLY A 542 -8.60 22.58 -12.62
CA GLY A 542 -9.29 22.60 -11.34
C GLY A 542 -10.51 21.67 -11.29
N GLY A 543 -11.22 21.70 -10.15
CA GLY A 543 -12.36 20.84 -9.85
C GLY A 543 -12.62 20.72 -8.36
N SER A 544 -13.65 19.97 -7.98
CA SER A 544 -14.01 19.66 -6.58
C SER A 544 -12.88 18.92 -5.84
N ASP A 545 -12.88 18.95 -4.51
CA ASP A 545 -12.01 18.09 -3.69
C ASP A 545 -12.55 16.65 -3.66
N SER A 546 -11.63 15.69 -3.60
CA SER A 546 -11.91 14.28 -3.31
C SER A 546 -11.08 13.83 -2.10
N PRO A 547 -11.52 12.82 -1.32
CA PRO A 547 -10.75 12.32 -0.18
C PRO A 547 -9.44 11.66 -0.60
N TYR A 548 -8.42 11.76 0.24
CA TYR A 548 -7.13 11.07 0.13
C TYR A 548 -6.52 10.87 1.53
N PRO A 549 -5.53 9.96 1.71
CA PRO A 549 -5.12 8.93 0.76
C PRO A 549 -6.19 7.84 0.62
N GLN A 550 -6.51 7.43 -0.60
CA GLN A 550 -7.31 6.23 -0.88
C GLN A 550 -6.39 5.16 -1.45
N VAL A 551 -6.66 3.87 -1.20
CA VAL A 551 -5.90 2.81 -1.87
C VAL A 551 -6.25 2.83 -3.37
N ALA A 552 -5.24 2.86 -4.23
CA ALA A 552 -5.40 2.91 -5.67
C ALA A 552 -6.15 1.68 -6.19
N GLY A 553 -7.07 1.85 -7.15
CA GLY A 553 -7.91 0.77 -7.67
C GLY A 553 -7.10 -0.41 -8.22
N PHE A 554 -6.00 -0.13 -8.93
CA PHE A 554 -5.09 -1.13 -9.47
C PHE A 554 -4.25 -1.86 -8.41
N SER A 555 -4.01 -1.27 -7.23
CA SER A 555 -3.15 -1.90 -6.22
C SER A 555 -3.70 -3.27 -5.89
N SER A 556 -2.87 -4.29 -5.81
CA SER A 556 -3.32 -5.64 -5.50
C SER A 556 -3.83 -5.78 -4.06
N ARG A 557 -4.61 -6.84 -3.77
CA ARG A 557 -5.30 -7.10 -2.50
C ARG A 557 -5.01 -8.49 -1.96
N GLY A 558 -4.99 -8.61 -0.63
CA GLY A 558 -5.10 -9.88 0.07
C GLY A 558 -6.48 -10.55 -0.10
N PRO A 559 -6.71 -11.69 0.57
CA PRO A 559 -5.72 -12.47 1.32
C PRO A 559 -4.65 -13.05 0.39
N SER A 560 -3.47 -13.33 0.94
CA SER A 560 -2.45 -14.12 0.24
C SER A 560 -2.83 -15.60 0.26
N ARG A 561 -2.56 -16.28 -0.84
CA ARG A 561 -2.83 -17.71 -1.03
C ARG A 561 -1.63 -18.56 -0.61
N SER A 562 -0.41 -18.11 -0.87
CA SER A 562 0.82 -18.80 -0.48
C SER A 562 1.01 -18.90 1.04
N ASN A 563 0.25 -18.12 1.82
CA ASN A 563 0.33 -18.07 3.28
C ASN A 563 -0.91 -18.65 4.01
N ASP A 564 -1.76 -19.37 3.26
CA ASP A 564 -3.09 -19.88 3.66
C ASP A 564 -3.95 -18.82 4.36
N GLY A 565 -3.91 -17.57 3.89
CA GLY A 565 -4.67 -16.46 4.46
C GLY A 565 -4.41 -16.17 5.96
N ASN A 566 -3.40 -16.76 6.59
CA ASN A 566 -3.11 -16.61 8.02
C ASN A 566 -2.12 -15.48 8.32
N LEU A 567 -1.72 -14.71 7.30
CA LEU A 567 -0.88 -13.53 7.46
C LEU A 567 -1.38 -12.37 6.59
N LEU A 568 -1.57 -11.19 7.19
CA LEU A 568 -2.08 -10.00 6.51
C LEU A 568 -1.10 -9.55 5.41
N LYS A 569 -1.61 -9.44 4.18
CA LYS A 569 -0.95 -8.78 3.05
C LYS A 569 -1.95 -7.90 2.29
N PRO A 570 -1.53 -6.75 1.72
CA PRO A 570 -0.20 -6.13 1.85
C PRO A 570 0.07 -5.68 3.30
N ASP A 571 1.31 -5.31 3.62
CA ASP A 571 1.69 -4.92 4.99
C ASP A 571 1.31 -3.47 5.30
N ILE A 572 1.46 -2.56 4.33
CA ILE A 572 1.36 -1.12 4.51
C ILE A 572 0.98 -0.41 3.20
N THR A 573 0.37 0.78 3.28
CA THR A 573 0.16 1.68 2.13
C THR A 573 1.17 2.83 2.18
N ALA A 574 1.66 3.24 1.00
CA ALA A 574 2.49 4.44 0.81
C ALA A 574 2.12 5.14 -0.51
N PRO A 575 2.56 6.39 -0.76
CA PRO A 575 2.20 7.12 -1.98
C PRO A 575 2.65 6.40 -3.25
N GLY A 576 1.70 6.03 -4.12
CA GLY A 576 1.98 5.25 -5.33
C GLY A 576 1.14 5.64 -6.55
N VAL A 577 0.47 6.80 -6.51
CA VAL A 577 -0.34 7.31 -7.63
C VAL A 577 0.14 8.70 -8.00
N SER A 578 0.49 8.90 -9.27
CA SER A 578 0.98 10.18 -9.80
C SER A 578 2.21 10.69 -9.04
N ILE A 579 3.22 9.83 -8.88
CA ILE A 579 4.50 10.17 -8.26
C ILE A 579 5.42 10.76 -9.32
N LEU A 580 5.93 11.97 -9.05
CA LEU A 580 6.89 12.66 -9.92
C LEU A 580 8.33 12.34 -9.50
N ALA A 581 9.06 11.61 -10.35
CA ALA A 581 10.49 11.35 -10.16
C ALA A 581 11.25 11.45 -11.49
N ALA A 582 12.56 11.17 -11.48
CA ALA A 582 13.36 11.21 -12.69
C ALA A 582 13.21 9.91 -13.50
N VAL A 583 13.35 10.00 -14.82
CA VAL A 583 13.24 8.84 -15.74
C VAL A 583 14.31 8.89 -16.82
N ALA A 584 14.53 7.78 -17.51
CA ALA A 584 15.39 7.71 -18.69
C ALA A 584 14.76 8.49 -19.87
N PRO A 585 15.39 9.58 -20.36
CA PRO A 585 14.80 10.39 -21.43
C PRO A 585 14.50 9.67 -22.77
N PRO A 586 15.31 8.70 -23.26
CA PRO A 586 15.11 8.11 -24.60
C PRO A 586 13.72 7.50 -24.81
N THR A 587 13.21 6.77 -23.82
CA THR A 587 11.89 6.10 -23.82
C THR A 587 10.76 7.00 -23.33
N ASN A 588 11.08 8.03 -22.55
CA ASN A 588 10.10 8.94 -21.94
C ASN A 588 9.89 10.23 -22.76
N GLY A 589 9.87 10.13 -24.09
CA GLY A 589 9.61 11.28 -24.97
C GLY A 589 10.65 12.41 -24.87
N GLY A 590 11.88 12.10 -24.46
CA GLY A 590 12.94 13.06 -24.17
C GLY A 590 12.77 13.79 -22.83
N HIS A 591 11.85 13.36 -21.96
CA HIS A 591 11.62 13.98 -20.66
C HIS A 591 12.52 13.36 -19.59
N ALA A 592 13.17 14.18 -18.77
CA ALA A 592 14.01 13.71 -17.66
C ALA A 592 13.21 13.40 -16.36
N PHE A 593 11.92 13.75 -16.35
CA PHE A 593 11.01 13.53 -15.22
C PHE A 593 9.62 13.15 -15.73
N ALA A 594 8.93 12.25 -15.03
CA ALA A 594 7.58 11.81 -15.37
C ALA A 594 6.73 11.55 -14.11
N TYR A 595 5.41 11.66 -14.27
CA TYR A 595 4.43 11.18 -13.30
C TYR A 595 4.11 9.72 -13.61
N GLU A 596 4.31 8.82 -12.64
CA GLU A 596 3.97 7.40 -12.75
C GLU A 596 3.06 6.93 -11.60
N SER A 597 2.36 5.82 -11.82
CA SER A 597 1.45 5.21 -10.85
C SER A 597 1.67 3.69 -10.80
N GLY A 598 1.88 3.15 -9.61
CA GLY A 598 2.08 1.73 -9.36
C GLY A 598 2.43 1.45 -7.89
N THR A 599 2.25 0.22 -7.44
CA THR A 599 2.89 -0.26 -6.19
C THR A 599 4.41 -0.18 -6.28
N SER A 600 4.94 -0.22 -7.50
CA SER A 600 6.33 0.08 -7.85
C SER A 600 6.78 1.49 -7.45
N MET A 601 5.89 2.48 -7.37
CA MET A 601 6.22 3.83 -6.86
C MET A 601 5.98 3.97 -5.35
N ALA A 602 5.13 3.12 -4.76
CA ALA A 602 4.93 3.07 -3.31
C ALA A 602 6.09 2.38 -2.57
N THR A 603 6.63 1.32 -3.16
CA THR A 603 7.77 0.55 -2.63
C THR A 603 9.01 1.41 -2.32
N PRO A 604 9.51 2.27 -3.23
CA PRO A 604 10.68 3.10 -2.97
C PRO A 604 10.43 4.15 -1.88
N HIS A 605 9.18 4.59 -1.66
CA HIS A 605 8.89 5.41 -0.47
C HIS A 605 9.17 4.63 0.82
N VAL A 606 8.75 3.37 0.92
CA VAL A 606 9.03 2.51 2.10
C VAL A 606 10.51 2.18 2.22
N SER A 607 11.21 1.88 1.11
CA SER A 607 12.68 1.72 1.10
C SER A 607 13.40 2.96 1.62
N GLY A 608 13.03 4.15 1.12
CA GLY A 608 13.59 5.41 1.60
C GLY A 608 13.28 5.65 3.07
N LEU A 609 12.08 5.34 3.55
CA LEU A 609 11.73 5.44 4.97
C LEU A 609 12.53 4.46 5.84
N ALA A 610 12.84 3.27 5.33
CA ALA A 610 13.71 2.32 6.01
C ALA A 610 15.15 2.86 6.07
N ALA A 611 15.64 3.48 4.99
CA ALA A 611 16.95 4.14 4.98
C ALA A 611 17.02 5.36 5.92
N LEU A 612 15.94 6.13 6.06
CA LEU A 612 15.84 7.16 7.12
C LEU A 612 15.93 6.53 8.51
N TYR A 613 15.23 5.41 8.72
CA TYR A 613 15.20 4.73 10.01
C TYR A 613 16.58 4.18 10.40
N LEU A 614 17.23 3.46 9.49
CA LEU A 614 18.57 2.89 9.69
C LEU A 614 19.66 3.97 9.81
N GLY A 615 19.44 5.19 9.32
CA GLY A 615 20.33 6.33 9.58
C GLY A 615 20.42 6.70 11.06
N GLU A 616 19.32 6.56 11.81
CA GLU A 616 19.23 6.85 13.26
C GLU A 616 19.35 5.59 14.13
N HIS A 617 18.98 4.43 13.58
CA HIS A 617 18.91 3.14 14.28
C HIS A 617 19.64 2.04 13.50
N PRO A 618 20.96 2.18 13.24
CA PRO A 618 21.68 1.41 12.23
C PRO A 618 21.87 -0.08 12.54
N THR A 619 21.62 -0.52 13.78
CA THR A 619 21.77 -1.93 14.20
C THR A 619 20.42 -2.63 14.43
N TRP A 620 19.33 -2.10 13.89
CA TRP A 620 18.00 -2.69 14.05
C TRP A 620 17.72 -3.80 13.03
N SER A 621 16.96 -4.81 13.44
CA SER A 621 16.50 -5.87 12.53
C SER A 621 15.51 -5.32 11.49
N PRO A 622 15.48 -5.88 10.27
CA PRO A 622 14.46 -5.58 9.27
C PRO A 622 13.03 -5.63 9.82
N MET A 623 12.74 -6.62 10.67
CA MET A 623 11.41 -6.80 11.27
C MET A 623 11.07 -5.75 12.31
N SER A 624 12.05 -5.25 13.07
CA SER A 624 11.84 -4.13 13.99
C SER A 624 11.55 -2.83 13.23
N VAL A 625 12.25 -2.57 12.12
CA VAL A 625 11.97 -1.43 11.21
C VAL A 625 10.57 -1.55 10.60
N LYS A 626 10.25 -2.72 10.03
CA LYS A 626 8.91 -3.04 9.48
C LYS A 626 7.81 -2.85 10.52
N SER A 627 8.02 -3.35 11.73
CA SER A 627 7.07 -3.18 12.83
C SER A 627 6.91 -1.72 13.22
N ALA A 628 7.97 -0.93 13.28
CA ALA A 628 7.89 0.49 13.64
C ALA A 628 7.01 1.27 12.64
N MET A 629 7.10 0.95 11.35
CA MET A 629 6.23 1.51 10.32
C MET A 629 4.78 1.03 10.47
N MET A 630 4.55 -0.28 10.46
CA MET A 630 3.20 -0.88 10.50
C MET A 630 2.40 -0.43 11.72
N THR A 631 3.02 -0.38 12.90
CA THR A 631 2.31 -0.07 14.16
C THR A 631 1.97 1.40 14.36
N SER A 632 2.52 2.28 13.52
CA SER A 632 2.41 3.74 13.60
C SER A 632 1.48 4.35 12.53
N THR A 633 0.89 3.52 11.68
CA THR A 633 0.05 3.92 10.54
C THR A 633 -1.26 4.62 10.91
N THR A 634 -1.81 5.37 9.95
CA THR A 634 -3.20 5.86 9.99
C THR A 634 -4.05 5.16 8.91
N PRO A 635 -5.34 4.87 9.15
CA PRO A 635 -6.19 4.30 8.10
C PRO A 635 -6.27 5.19 6.86
N THR A 636 -6.31 4.55 5.68
CA THR A 636 -6.63 5.23 4.43
C THR A 636 -8.10 5.66 4.40
N ARG A 637 -8.53 6.33 3.34
CA ARG A 637 -9.88 6.86 3.14
C ARG A 637 -10.65 6.04 2.11
N THR A 638 -11.96 5.98 2.29
CA THR A 638 -12.90 5.56 1.24
C THR A 638 -13.22 6.75 0.32
N ALA A 639 -13.88 6.50 -0.82
CA ALA A 639 -14.37 7.55 -1.71
C ALA A 639 -15.34 8.54 -1.02
N ALA A 640 -16.00 8.12 0.07
CA ALA A 640 -16.85 8.96 0.91
C ALA A 640 -16.11 9.69 2.05
N GLY A 641 -14.79 9.52 2.17
CA GLY A 641 -13.93 10.19 3.15
C GLY A 641 -13.89 9.56 4.56
N ALA A 642 -14.66 8.49 4.78
CA ALA A 642 -14.56 7.68 5.98
C ALA A 642 -13.20 6.98 6.07
N ALA A 643 -12.77 6.60 7.27
CA ALA A 643 -11.61 5.73 7.45
C ALA A 643 -11.91 4.34 6.85
N SER A 644 -11.00 3.80 6.06
CA SER A 644 -11.14 2.48 5.45
C SER A 644 -10.99 1.38 6.50
N SER A 645 -11.89 0.40 6.48
CA SER A 645 -11.79 -0.85 7.24
C SER A 645 -11.32 -2.04 6.40
N ASP A 646 -11.03 -1.81 5.12
CA ASP A 646 -10.50 -2.83 4.21
C ASP A 646 -9.00 -3.00 4.48
N LEU A 647 -8.66 -4.05 5.22
CA LEU A 647 -7.29 -4.39 5.58
C LEU A 647 -6.59 -5.15 4.45
N PHE A 648 -7.31 -5.88 3.60
CA PHE A 648 -6.72 -6.55 2.43
C PHE A 648 -6.33 -5.58 1.32
N ALA A 649 -6.89 -4.36 1.30
CA ALA A 649 -6.40 -3.27 0.45
C ALA A 649 -5.28 -2.44 1.09
N GLN A 650 -5.42 -2.04 2.37
CA GLN A 650 -4.51 -1.04 2.97
C GLN A 650 -3.37 -1.61 3.83
N GLY A 651 -3.42 -2.91 4.16
CA GLY A 651 -2.58 -3.50 5.20
C GLY A 651 -2.83 -2.87 6.56
N ALA A 652 -1.77 -2.41 7.21
CA ALA A 652 -1.88 -1.66 8.46
C ALA A 652 -2.52 -0.26 8.27
N GLY A 653 -2.32 0.37 7.12
CA GLY A 653 -2.75 1.75 6.80
C GLY A 653 -1.66 2.53 6.06
N GLU A 654 -1.88 3.83 5.87
CA GLU A 654 -0.89 4.76 5.33
C GLU A 654 0.27 4.95 6.31
N VAL A 655 1.50 4.89 5.80
CA VAL A 655 2.74 5.11 6.57
C VAL A 655 2.80 6.52 7.17
N GLN A 656 3.42 6.65 8.36
CA GLN A 656 3.52 7.90 9.10
C GLN A 656 4.96 8.14 9.59
N PRO A 657 5.82 8.82 8.80
CA PRO A 657 7.25 8.94 9.06
C PRO A 657 7.63 9.57 10.40
N SER A 658 6.87 10.56 10.88
CA SER A 658 7.11 11.17 12.19
C SER A 658 6.76 10.24 13.36
N ALA A 659 5.80 9.33 13.17
CA ALA A 659 5.35 8.40 14.20
C ALA A 659 6.21 7.12 14.23
N MET A 660 6.64 6.61 13.07
CA MET A 660 7.46 5.39 13.00
C MET A 660 8.77 5.53 13.79
N LEU A 661 9.41 6.72 13.79
CA LEU A 661 10.67 6.99 14.52
C LEU A 661 10.51 6.96 16.05
N GLN A 662 9.29 6.86 16.57
CA GLN A 662 8.99 6.79 18.00
C GLN A 662 7.87 5.75 18.27
N PRO A 663 8.06 4.48 17.89
CA PRO A 663 6.98 3.49 17.82
C PRO A 663 6.59 2.96 19.21
N GLY A 664 7.41 3.18 20.24
CA GLY A 664 7.19 2.73 21.62
C GLY A 664 7.49 1.25 21.82
N LEU A 665 6.83 0.35 21.08
CA LEU A 665 7.07 -1.09 21.06
C LEU A 665 7.18 -1.60 19.61
N VAL A 666 7.93 -2.69 19.41
CA VAL A 666 8.02 -3.40 18.12
C VAL A 666 7.83 -4.90 18.28
N TYR A 667 7.27 -5.54 17.24
CA TYR A 667 7.22 -6.99 17.07
C TYR A 667 8.41 -7.40 16.21
N ASP A 668 9.32 -8.17 16.78
CA ASP A 668 10.57 -8.59 16.16
C ASP A 668 10.51 -10.10 15.87
N SER A 669 11.05 -10.53 14.73
CA SER A 669 11.16 -11.95 14.35
C SER A 669 12.42 -12.20 13.54
N SER A 670 12.91 -13.43 13.62
CA SER A 670 14.18 -13.91 13.09
C SER A 670 13.96 -15.01 12.04
N GLU A 671 15.03 -15.42 11.35
CA GLU A 671 14.97 -16.55 10.42
C GLU A 671 14.44 -17.83 11.09
N GLN A 672 14.78 -18.09 12.36
CA GLN A 672 14.27 -19.25 13.08
C GLN A 672 12.75 -19.21 13.26
N ASP A 673 12.16 -18.02 13.47
CA ASP A 673 10.71 -17.85 13.56
C ASP A 673 10.04 -18.07 12.18
N TRP A 674 10.71 -17.67 11.09
CA TRP A 674 10.22 -17.86 9.72
C TRP A 674 10.32 -19.32 9.27
N LEU A 675 11.38 -20.03 9.64
CA LEU A 675 11.52 -21.47 9.41
C LEU A 675 10.47 -22.26 10.20
N ALA A 676 10.25 -21.93 11.48
CA ALA A 676 9.17 -22.50 12.29
C ALA A 676 7.78 -22.27 11.66
N TYR A 677 7.59 -21.11 11.01
CA TYR A 677 6.36 -20.76 10.31
C TYR A 677 6.16 -21.56 9.01
N LEU A 678 7.22 -21.80 8.22
CA LEU A 678 7.17 -22.65 7.03
C LEU A 678 6.84 -24.11 7.41
N GLU A 679 7.50 -24.66 8.43
CA GLU A 679 7.17 -25.97 9.02
C GLU A 679 5.71 -25.99 9.52
N GLY A 680 5.22 -24.87 10.05
CA GLY A 680 3.82 -24.64 10.44
C GLY A 680 2.79 -24.70 9.32
N LEU A 681 3.21 -24.37 8.09
CA LEU A 681 2.42 -24.52 6.86
C LEU A 681 2.55 -25.93 6.24
N GLY A 682 3.35 -26.82 6.84
CA GLY A 682 3.65 -28.14 6.29
C GLY A 682 4.77 -28.16 5.24
N ILE A 683 5.55 -27.08 5.14
CA ILE A 683 6.73 -27.00 4.27
C ILE A 683 7.93 -27.51 5.06
N ASP A 684 8.38 -28.72 4.77
CA ASP A 684 9.62 -29.28 5.33
C ASP A 684 10.82 -28.43 4.91
N THR A 685 11.48 -27.81 5.89
CA THR A 685 12.66 -26.97 5.68
C THR A 685 13.97 -27.76 5.79
N GLY A 686 13.92 -29.02 6.26
CA GLY A 686 15.09 -29.83 6.60
C GLY A 686 15.88 -29.32 7.81
N THR A 687 15.46 -28.25 8.48
CA THR A 687 16.23 -27.61 9.57
C THR A 687 16.01 -28.24 10.94
N GLY A 688 14.98 -29.09 11.10
CA GLY A 688 14.57 -29.62 12.40
C GLY A 688 13.96 -28.57 13.33
N THR A 689 13.63 -27.38 12.82
CA THR A 689 12.94 -26.33 13.59
C THR A 689 11.54 -26.80 13.95
N ARG A 690 11.13 -26.65 15.22
CA ARG A 690 9.77 -27.03 15.63
C ARG A 690 8.75 -26.08 15.01
N ALA A 691 7.84 -26.63 14.22
CA ALA A 691 6.66 -25.95 13.69
C ALA A 691 5.95 -25.06 14.73
N VAL A 692 5.54 -23.88 14.30
CA VAL A 692 4.63 -22.97 15.01
C VAL A 692 3.35 -22.83 14.20
N ASP A 693 2.19 -22.67 14.84
CA ASP A 693 0.95 -22.37 14.11
C ASP A 693 1.14 -21.06 13.31
N PRO A 694 0.77 -21.00 12.01
CA PRO A 694 0.98 -19.82 11.18
C PRO A 694 0.42 -18.51 11.77
N ALA A 695 -0.69 -18.56 12.51
CA ALA A 695 -1.28 -17.39 13.15
C ALA A 695 -0.51 -16.91 14.40
N ASP A 696 0.37 -17.75 14.95
CA ASP A 696 1.25 -17.48 16.11
C ASP A 696 2.61 -16.88 15.71
N LEU A 697 2.91 -16.69 14.40
CA LEU A 697 4.10 -15.93 13.96
C LEU A 697 4.13 -14.54 14.60
N ASN A 698 5.28 -14.11 15.12
CA ASN A 698 5.41 -12.86 15.85
C ASN A 698 5.42 -11.64 14.92
N TYR A 699 4.25 -11.27 14.42
CA TYR A 699 4.04 -10.27 13.39
C TYR A 699 3.26 -9.05 13.90
N PRO A 700 3.44 -7.84 13.32
CA PRO A 700 2.70 -6.63 13.70
C PRO A 700 1.18 -6.65 13.45
N SER A 701 0.64 -7.71 12.84
CA SER A 701 -0.80 -7.97 12.68
C SER A 701 -1.20 -9.33 13.24
N MET A 702 -2.50 -9.53 13.40
CA MET A 702 -3.08 -10.79 13.87
C MET A 702 -4.14 -11.23 12.87
N THR A 703 -3.77 -12.15 11.98
CA THR A 703 -4.69 -12.77 11.03
C THR A 703 -4.94 -14.20 11.47
N VAL A 704 -6.22 -14.59 11.51
CA VAL A 704 -6.64 -15.96 11.80
C VAL A 704 -7.71 -16.34 10.78
N LYS A 705 -7.32 -17.12 9.75
CA LYS A 705 -8.23 -17.55 8.67
C LYS A 705 -9.41 -18.35 9.21
N GLU A 706 -9.21 -19.07 10.32
CA GLU A 706 -10.24 -19.97 10.85
C GLU A 706 -10.31 -19.97 12.38
N VAL A 707 -11.37 -19.38 12.94
CA VAL A 707 -11.67 -19.50 14.38
C VAL A 707 -12.86 -20.42 14.61
N PHE A 708 -12.57 -21.60 15.14
CA PHE A 708 -13.56 -22.62 15.50
C PHE A 708 -13.99 -22.45 16.96
N GLY A 709 -14.99 -21.60 17.20
CA GLY A 709 -15.47 -21.27 18.55
C GLY A 709 -14.48 -20.38 19.30
N ARG A 710 -13.30 -20.89 19.66
CA ARG A 710 -12.25 -20.12 20.34
C ARG A 710 -10.86 -20.42 19.77
N ARG A 711 -10.06 -19.38 19.51
CA ARG A 711 -8.63 -19.48 19.17
C ARG A 711 -7.84 -18.48 20.01
N THR A 712 -6.63 -18.84 20.40
CA THR A 712 -5.70 -17.94 21.09
C THR A 712 -4.44 -17.81 20.26
N VAL A 713 -4.01 -16.58 20.00
CA VAL A 713 -2.71 -16.27 19.38
C VAL A 713 -1.77 -15.62 20.39
N THR A 714 -0.47 -15.82 20.19
CA THR A 714 0.62 -15.37 21.05
C THR A 714 1.45 -14.34 20.31
N ARG A 715 1.90 -13.30 21.01
CA ARG A 715 2.84 -12.29 20.48
C ARG A 715 3.84 -11.86 21.53
N THR A 716 5.02 -11.45 21.07
CA THR A 716 6.09 -10.89 21.89
C THR A 716 6.48 -9.52 21.36
N VAL A 717 6.48 -8.52 22.24
CA VAL A 717 6.88 -7.14 21.93
C VAL A 717 8.16 -6.77 22.67
N THR A 718 9.02 -6.05 21.97
CA THR A 718 10.27 -5.46 22.49
C THR A 718 10.03 -3.97 22.75
N ALA A 719 10.40 -3.46 23.93
CA ALA A 719 10.29 -2.02 24.20
C ALA A 719 11.40 -1.21 23.54
N VAL A 720 10.98 -0.16 22.84
CA VAL A 720 11.84 0.91 22.34
C VAL A 720 11.84 2.05 23.36
N THR A 721 10.64 2.44 23.81
CA THR A 721 10.45 3.37 24.92
C THR A 721 9.98 2.61 26.17
N PRO A 722 10.73 2.66 27.29
CA PRO A 722 10.28 2.09 28.57
C PRO A 722 8.98 2.72 29.05
N GLY A 723 8.16 1.96 29.78
CA GLY A 723 6.91 2.47 30.30
C GLY A 723 5.90 1.38 30.62
N THR A 724 4.66 1.81 30.91
CA THR A 724 3.52 0.91 31.02
C THR A 724 2.60 1.12 29.82
N TYR A 725 2.26 0.04 29.14
CA TYR A 725 1.37 0.01 28.00
C TYR A 725 0.11 -0.77 28.35
N THR A 726 -1.07 -0.23 28.04
CA THR A 726 -2.37 -0.87 28.27
C THR A 726 -2.98 -1.31 26.95
N ALA A 727 -3.54 -2.52 26.89
CA ALA A 727 -4.19 -3.07 25.71
C ALA A 727 -5.61 -2.50 25.54
N HIS A 728 -5.93 -2.10 24.31
CA HIS A 728 -7.27 -1.70 23.89
C HIS A 728 -7.60 -2.41 22.57
N VAL A 729 -8.62 -3.26 22.55
CA VAL A 729 -9.11 -3.89 21.32
C VAL A 729 -10.34 -3.13 20.82
N SER A 730 -10.45 -2.92 19.51
CA SER A 730 -11.67 -2.37 18.91
C SER A 730 -12.82 -3.37 19.00
N SER A 731 -14.06 -2.92 18.77
CA SER A 731 -15.15 -3.86 18.51
C SER A 731 -14.80 -4.74 17.31
N LEU A 732 -15.08 -6.04 17.42
CA LEU A 732 -14.90 -7.07 16.39
C LEU A 732 -16.25 -7.76 16.25
N GLY A 733 -17.10 -7.34 15.30
CA GLY A 733 -18.52 -7.71 15.21
C GLY A 733 -18.85 -9.17 15.58
N GLY A 734 -19.30 -9.39 16.83
CA GLY A 734 -19.70 -10.68 17.41
C GLY A 734 -18.57 -11.63 17.84
N ILE A 735 -17.32 -11.15 17.89
CA ILE A 735 -16.15 -11.85 18.44
C ILE A 735 -15.69 -11.12 19.70
N GLU A 736 -15.61 -11.83 20.83
CA GLU A 736 -15.00 -11.30 22.03
C GLU A 736 -13.48 -11.53 22.00
N ALA A 737 -12.69 -10.45 22.09
CA ALA A 737 -11.23 -10.52 22.16
C ALA A 737 -10.71 -10.18 23.56
N ARG A 738 -9.95 -11.09 24.16
CA ARG A 738 -9.38 -10.96 25.51
C ARG A 738 -7.84 -10.97 25.45
N VAL A 739 -7.19 -9.94 25.98
CA VAL A 739 -5.72 -9.79 25.99
C VAL A 739 -5.16 -10.14 27.37
N SER A 740 -4.16 -11.02 27.43
CA SER A 740 -3.55 -11.45 28.70
C SER A 740 -2.01 -11.45 28.63
N PRO A 741 -1.30 -10.73 29.52
CA PRO A 741 -1.81 -9.71 30.43
C PRO A 741 -2.27 -8.46 29.66
N SER A 742 -3.31 -7.77 30.13
CA SER A 742 -3.82 -6.54 29.50
C SER A 742 -2.97 -5.28 29.74
N LYS A 743 -1.89 -5.40 30.54
CA LYS A 743 -0.92 -4.35 30.81
C LYS A 743 0.50 -4.92 30.75
N LEU A 744 1.37 -4.27 29.99
CA LEU A 744 2.79 -4.60 29.88
C LEU A 744 3.63 -3.50 30.51
N ARG A 745 4.54 -3.88 31.41
CA ARG A 745 5.48 -2.97 32.06
C ARG A 745 6.91 -3.29 31.67
N PHE A 746 7.59 -2.27 31.16
CA PHE A 746 8.98 -2.28 30.74
C PHE A 746 9.78 -1.27 31.56
N THR A 747 10.98 -1.66 31.99
CA THR A 747 11.88 -0.81 32.80
C THR A 747 13.00 -0.18 31.99
N GLU A 748 13.34 -0.76 30.83
CA GLU A 748 14.49 -0.40 30.00
C GLU A 748 14.22 -0.74 28.52
N PRO A 749 14.91 -0.08 27.56
CA PRO A 749 14.83 -0.45 26.14
C PRO A 749 15.37 -1.86 25.88
N GLY A 750 14.93 -2.52 24.82
CA GLY A 750 15.30 -3.89 24.47
C GLY A 750 14.59 -4.98 25.29
N GLN A 751 13.92 -4.62 26.39
CA GLN A 751 13.23 -5.58 27.24
C GLN A 751 12.00 -6.18 26.51
N LYS A 752 11.91 -7.51 26.46
CA LYS A 752 10.83 -8.25 25.79
C LYS A 752 9.69 -8.64 26.76
N ARG A 753 8.46 -8.69 26.26
CA ARG A 753 7.27 -9.22 26.96
C ARG A 753 6.36 -9.98 26.00
N THR A 754 5.90 -11.14 26.44
CA THR A 754 4.92 -11.97 25.71
C THR A 754 3.52 -11.74 26.26
N PHE A 755 2.52 -11.76 25.38
CA PHE A 755 1.10 -11.72 25.70
C PHE A 755 0.32 -12.62 24.74
N THR A 756 -0.91 -12.95 25.12
CA THR A 756 -1.86 -13.67 24.27
C THR A 756 -3.10 -12.84 23.97
N VAL A 757 -3.74 -13.12 22.83
CA VAL A 757 -5.06 -12.62 22.46
C VAL A 757 -5.95 -13.82 22.16
N THR A 758 -7.00 -13.99 22.97
CA THR A 758 -8.01 -15.03 22.78
C THR A 758 -9.20 -14.42 22.07
N PHE A 759 -9.55 -14.96 20.90
CA PHE A 759 -10.77 -14.67 20.15
C PHE A 759 -11.82 -15.74 20.46
N ASP A 760 -13.01 -15.33 20.87
CA ASP A 760 -14.16 -16.18 21.19
C ASP A 760 -15.36 -15.76 20.33
N VAL A 761 -15.94 -16.70 19.59
CA VAL A 761 -17.06 -16.47 18.66
C VAL A 761 -18.35 -16.51 19.46
N ALA A 762 -18.94 -15.33 19.69
CA ALA A 762 -20.18 -15.20 20.44
C ALA A 762 -21.39 -15.27 19.48
N ASP A 763 -21.57 -14.22 18.67
CA ASP A 763 -22.69 -14.03 17.74
C ASP A 763 -22.24 -13.53 16.35
N ALA A 764 -20.95 -13.59 16.05
CA ALA A 764 -20.41 -13.19 14.75
C ALA A 764 -21.00 -13.99 13.59
N THR A 765 -21.26 -13.31 12.46
CA THR A 765 -21.64 -13.99 11.22
C THR A 765 -20.49 -14.85 10.73
N VAL A 766 -20.73 -16.16 10.73
CA VAL A 766 -19.70 -17.15 10.45
C VAL A 766 -19.43 -17.27 8.95
N GLY A 767 -18.17 -17.52 8.58
CA GLY A 767 -17.67 -17.42 7.20
C GLY A 767 -17.50 -15.99 6.68
N SER A 768 -17.85 -14.97 7.47
CA SER A 768 -17.59 -13.56 7.15
C SER A 768 -16.31 -13.09 7.84
N LEU A 769 -15.49 -12.31 7.14
CA LEU A 769 -14.32 -11.67 7.71
C LEU A 769 -14.74 -10.60 8.72
N VAL A 770 -14.21 -10.68 9.95
CA VAL A 770 -14.33 -9.66 10.99
C VAL A 770 -12.99 -8.94 11.13
N THR A 771 -12.99 -7.62 10.96
CA THR A 771 -11.78 -6.79 11.05
C THR A 771 -11.80 -5.85 12.25
N GLY A 772 -10.61 -5.49 12.74
CA GLY A 772 -10.43 -4.52 13.82
C GLY A 772 -8.97 -4.27 14.13
N SER A 773 -8.65 -3.96 15.39
CA SER A 773 -7.26 -3.81 15.85
C SER A 773 -7.08 -3.93 17.35
N LEU A 774 -5.90 -4.41 17.77
CA LEU A 774 -5.34 -4.20 19.09
C LEU A 774 -4.51 -2.90 19.07
N THR A 775 -4.59 -2.09 20.12
CA THR A 775 -3.70 -0.95 20.32
C THR A 775 -3.13 -0.95 21.73
N TRP A 776 -1.80 -0.96 21.84
CA TRP A 776 -1.11 -0.69 23.09
C TRP A 776 -0.95 0.81 23.29
N LYS A 777 -1.58 1.37 24.33
CA LYS A 777 -1.48 2.78 24.71
C LYS A 777 -0.46 2.96 25.83
N GLY A 778 0.64 3.65 25.52
CA GLY A 778 1.60 4.19 26.50
C GLY A 778 1.29 5.66 26.81
N ALA A 779 2.21 6.35 27.49
CA ALA A 779 2.03 7.77 27.86
C ALA A 779 1.94 8.71 26.64
N HIS A 780 2.80 8.48 25.64
CA HIS A 780 2.87 9.29 24.40
C HIS A 780 2.90 8.43 23.11
N HIS A 781 2.86 7.10 23.23
CA HIS A 781 2.98 6.16 22.11
C HIS A 781 1.72 5.32 21.96
N SER A 782 1.41 4.92 20.73
CA SER A 782 0.24 4.13 20.38
C SER A 782 0.63 3.06 19.36
N VAL A 783 0.75 1.82 19.80
CA VAL A 783 1.23 0.70 18.97
C VAL A 783 0.03 -0.07 18.46
N ARG A 784 -0.38 0.14 17.21
CA ARG A 784 -1.59 -0.46 16.64
C ARG A 784 -1.26 -1.71 15.80
N SER A 785 -1.95 -2.80 16.06
CA SER A 785 -1.89 -4.05 15.28
C SER A 785 -3.25 -4.35 14.68
N PRO A 786 -3.39 -4.45 13.34
CA PRO A 786 -4.63 -4.89 12.71
C PRO A 786 -5.00 -6.31 13.14
N ILE A 787 -6.31 -6.57 13.25
CA ILE A 787 -6.89 -7.88 13.54
C ILE A 787 -7.79 -8.27 12.37
N LEU A 788 -7.62 -9.48 11.86
CA LEU A 788 -8.46 -10.13 10.86
C LEU A 788 -8.82 -11.51 11.38
N VAL A 789 -10.11 -11.80 11.53
CA VAL A 789 -10.58 -13.09 12.02
C VAL A 789 -11.78 -13.52 11.21
N THR A 790 -11.76 -14.74 10.67
CA THR A 790 -12.95 -15.35 10.06
C THR A 790 -13.45 -16.48 10.96
N PRO A 791 -14.57 -16.30 11.67
CA PRO A 791 -15.22 -17.38 12.40
C PRO A 791 -15.60 -18.51 11.45
N GLN A 792 -15.46 -19.75 11.90
CA GLN A 792 -15.88 -20.94 11.16
C GLN A 792 -16.97 -21.70 11.91
N SER A 793 -17.80 -22.46 11.18
CA SER A 793 -18.99 -23.12 11.73
C SER A 793 -18.76 -24.59 12.07
N VAL A 794 -17.86 -25.23 11.35
CA VAL A 794 -17.57 -26.65 11.51
C VAL A 794 -16.19 -26.95 10.94
N ARG A 795 -15.45 -27.82 11.62
CA ARG A 795 -14.26 -28.49 11.07
C ARG A 795 -14.66 -29.90 10.65
N ALA A 796 -14.70 -30.17 9.35
CA ALA A 796 -15.04 -31.46 8.77
C ALA A 796 -14.14 -31.74 7.54
N PRO A 797 -13.98 -33.00 7.10
CA PRO A 797 -13.27 -33.32 5.86
C PRO A 797 -13.89 -32.62 4.65
N GLU A 798 -13.06 -32.14 3.73
CA GLU A 798 -13.51 -31.51 2.48
C GLU A 798 -14.16 -32.53 1.53
N ARG A 799 -13.62 -33.76 1.47
CA ARG A 799 -14.10 -34.87 0.65
C ARG A 799 -14.12 -36.16 1.47
N VAL A 800 -15.13 -36.99 1.22
CA VAL A 800 -15.24 -38.39 1.64
C VAL A 800 -15.64 -39.21 0.42
N THR A 801 -14.98 -40.34 0.20
CA THR A 801 -15.22 -41.22 -0.95
C THR A 801 -15.88 -42.51 -0.49
N ALA A 802 -16.87 -43.01 -1.24
CA ALA A 802 -17.51 -44.30 -0.99
C ALA A 802 -17.99 -44.95 -2.29
N THR A 803 -18.27 -46.26 -2.28
CA THR A 803 -18.58 -47.04 -3.50
C THR A 803 -19.93 -47.73 -3.48
N GLY A 804 -20.53 -47.91 -4.66
CA GLY A 804 -21.72 -48.74 -4.88
C GLY A 804 -23.06 -48.00 -4.93
N SER A 805 -24.11 -48.69 -5.38
CA SER A 805 -25.45 -48.13 -5.67
C SER A 805 -26.25 -47.68 -4.44
N SER A 806 -25.88 -48.17 -3.26
CA SER A 806 -26.39 -47.75 -1.96
C SER A 806 -25.39 -48.07 -0.86
N GLY A 807 -25.36 -47.28 0.21
CA GLY A 807 -24.44 -47.50 1.31
C GLY A 807 -24.49 -46.39 2.37
N LYS A 808 -23.53 -46.44 3.29
CA LYS A 808 -23.33 -45.46 4.36
C LYS A 808 -21.83 -45.29 4.62
N VAL A 809 -21.39 -44.04 4.78
CA VAL A 809 -20.04 -43.70 5.20
C VAL A 809 -20.11 -42.76 6.41
N SER A 810 -19.18 -42.93 7.35
CA SER A 810 -19.07 -42.10 8.56
C SER A 810 -17.76 -41.32 8.56
N PHE A 811 -17.79 -40.10 9.09
CA PHE A 811 -16.65 -39.22 9.26
C PHE A 811 -16.91 -38.25 10.43
N THR A 812 -15.89 -37.57 10.93
CA THR A 812 -16.03 -36.66 12.07
C THR A 812 -16.25 -35.22 11.63
N ALA A 813 -17.09 -34.47 12.36
CA ALA A 813 -17.29 -33.03 12.16
C ALA A 813 -17.36 -32.32 13.53
N THR A 814 -16.47 -31.37 13.80
CA THR A 814 -16.48 -30.59 15.03
C THR A 814 -17.25 -29.31 14.83
N SER A 815 -18.41 -29.16 15.46
CA SER A 815 -19.19 -27.92 15.38
C SER A 815 -18.47 -26.80 16.14
N ALA A 816 -18.43 -25.62 15.55
CA ALA A 816 -17.96 -24.38 16.16
C ALA A 816 -19.11 -23.38 16.42
N VAL A 817 -20.35 -23.73 16.06
CA VAL A 817 -21.56 -22.93 16.29
C VAL A 817 -22.65 -23.73 17.00
N ARG A 818 -23.68 -23.02 17.48
CA ARG A 818 -24.87 -23.60 18.09
C ARG A 818 -26.13 -22.87 17.56
N PRO A 819 -27.13 -23.57 17.02
CA PRO A 819 -27.16 -25.02 16.75
C PRO A 819 -26.29 -25.40 15.55
N PHE A 820 -25.83 -26.65 15.52
CA PHE A 820 -25.27 -27.28 14.33
C PHE A 820 -26.39 -27.85 13.46
N THR A 821 -26.26 -27.74 12.14
CA THR A 821 -27.15 -28.41 11.17
C THR A 821 -26.34 -29.07 10.06
N ALA A 822 -26.91 -30.07 9.41
CA ALA A 822 -26.35 -30.69 8.22
C ALA A 822 -27.47 -30.99 7.22
N THR A 823 -27.32 -30.53 5.97
CA THR A 823 -28.28 -30.69 4.88
C THR A 823 -27.58 -31.37 3.71
N ALA A 824 -28.08 -32.53 3.29
CA ALA A 824 -27.48 -33.29 2.20
C ALA A 824 -28.17 -32.97 0.86
N TYR A 825 -27.38 -32.66 -0.17
CA TYR A 825 -27.83 -32.38 -1.54
C TYR A 825 -27.31 -33.44 -2.52
N GLY A 826 -28.14 -33.86 -3.48
CA GLY A 826 -27.79 -34.87 -4.48
C GLY A 826 -28.23 -36.30 -4.09
N PRO A 827 -27.45 -37.34 -4.42
CA PRO A 827 -26.30 -37.29 -5.33
C PRO A 827 -26.74 -36.89 -6.74
N VAL A 828 -25.84 -36.28 -7.51
CA VAL A 828 -26.09 -35.82 -8.88
C VAL A 828 -25.07 -36.45 -9.83
N ARG A 829 -25.47 -36.59 -11.09
CA ARG A 829 -24.63 -37.11 -12.17
C ARG A 829 -24.74 -36.19 -13.39
N GLY A 830 -23.63 -35.59 -13.79
CA GLY A 830 -23.50 -34.93 -15.08
C GLY A 830 -23.37 -35.92 -16.23
N GLU A 831 -23.61 -35.44 -17.45
CA GLU A 831 -23.25 -36.21 -18.65
C GLU A 831 -21.71 -36.23 -18.80
N GLY A 832 -21.19 -37.34 -19.35
CA GLY A 832 -19.77 -37.49 -19.64
C GLY A 832 -19.49 -37.02 -21.07
N VAL A 833 -18.59 -36.05 -21.22
CA VAL A 833 -18.10 -35.58 -22.53
C VAL A 833 -16.82 -36.34 -22.86
N HIS A 834 -16.81 -37.04 -23.99
CA HIS A 834 -15.62 -37.76 -24.46
C HIS A 834 -14.64 -36.84 -25.18
N GLY A 835 -13.35 -37.07 -24.95
CA GLY A 835 -12.24 -36.35 -25.57
C GLY A 835 -11.04 -37.25 -25.81
N SER A 836 -9.98 -36.71 -26.40
CA SER A 836 -8.69 -37.38 -26.56
C SER A 836 -7.55 -36.38 -26.67
N VAL A 837 -6.41 -36.69 -26.05
CA VAL A 837 -5.18 -35.90 -26.07
C VAL A 837 -3.98 -36.82 -26.39
N THR A 838 -2.85 -36.27 -26.83
CA THR A 838 -1.65 -37.06 -27.15
C THR A 838 -0.36 -36.38 -26.69
N SER A 839 0.53 -37.12 -26.04
CA SER A 839 1.86 -36.63 -25.67
C SER A 839 2.85 -36.65 -26.85
N HIS A 840 2.41 -37.09 -28.03
CA HIS A 840 3.22 -37.28 -29.23
C HIS A 840 3.03 -36.19 -30.30
N GLY A 841 2.13 -35.23 -30.07
CA GLY A 841 1.83 -34.13 -31.00
C GLY A 841 2.51 -32.81 -30.62
N GLY A 842 2.03 -31.72 -31.21
CA GLY A 842 2.41 -30.36 -30.80
C GLY A 842 1.71 -29.91 -29.51
N PRO A 843 2.03 -28.71 -28.97
CA PRO A 843 1.39 -28.19 -27.75
C PRO A 843 -0.15 -28.12 -27.80
N THR A 844 -0.73 -28.03 -29.00
CA THR A 844 -2.18 -28.02 -29.24
C THR A 844 -2.85 -29.39 -29.16
N ASP A 845 -2.06 -30.47 -29.22
CA ASP A 845 -2.55 -31.85 -29.29
C ASP A 845 -2.42 -32.55 -27.92
N SER A 846 -1.55 -32.02 -27.05
CA SER A 846 -1.37 -32.44 -25.66
C SER A 846 -2.47 -31.96 -24.71
N GLU A 847 -3.34 -31.05 -25.15
CA GLU A 847 -4.43 -30.52 -24.33
C GLU A 847 -5.76 -30.37 -25.08
N GLN A 848 -6.88 -30.46 -24.37
CA GLN A 848 -8.22 -30.21 -24.91
C GLN A 848 -9.01 -29.29 -23.97
N THR A 849 -9.51 -28.18 -24.51
CA THR A 849 -10.27 -27.14 -23.77
C THR A 849 -11.78 -27.33 -23.90
N PHE A 850 -12.49 -27.17 -22.79
CA PHE A 850 -13.95 -27.18 -22.67
C PHE A 850 -14.44 -25.91 -21.95
N THR A 851 -15.65 -25.47 -22.27
CA THR A 851 -16.37 -24.42 -21.52
C THR A 851 -17.61 -25.04 -20.88
N VAL A 852 -17.71 -24.95 -19.55
CA VAL A 852 -18.73 -25.65 -18.76
C VAL A 852 -19.53 -24.63 -17.94
N PRO A 853 -20.85 -24.47 -18.17
CA PRO A 853 -21.68 -23.52 -17.45
C PRO A 853 -22.06 -24.04 -16.05
N VAL A 854 -21.88 -23.21 -15.02
CA VAL A 854 -22.32 -23.49 -13.64
C VAL A 854 -23.47 -22.55 -13.26
N ALA A 855 -24.62 -23.14 -12.96
CA ALA A 855 -25.86 -22.41 -12.69
C ALA A 855 -25.84 -21.66 -11.34
N ALA A 856 -26.58 -20.55 -11.27
CA ALA A 856 -26.77 -19.80 -10.03
C ALA A 856 -27.56 -20.61 -8.98
N GLY A 857 -27.00 -20.72 -7.78
CA GLY A 857 -27.55 -21.52 -6.67
C GLY A 857 -27.01 -22.95 -6.59
N THR A 858 -26.04 -23.32 -7.43
CA THR A 858 -25.21 -24.52 -7.23
C THR A 858 -24.48 -24.43 -5.88
N LYS A 859 -24.54 -25.49 -5.08
CA LYS A 859 -23.93 -25.57 -3.75
C LYS A 859 -22.49 -26.06 -3.79
N ALA A 860 -22.20 -27.02 -4.67
CA ALA A 860 -20.85 -27.45 -5.02
C ALA A 860 -20.83 -27.97 -6.46
N VAL A 861 -19.68 -27.91 -7.13
CA VAL A 861 -19.47 -28.58 -8.42
C VAL A 861 -18.19 -29.41 -8.37
N GLU A 862 -18.25 -30.66 -8.83
CA GLU A 862 -17.08 -31.53 -9.01
C GLU A 862 -16.82 -31.75 -10.51
N PHE A 863 -15.59 -31.48 -10.93
CA PHE A 863 -15.08 -31.79 -12.27
C PHE A 863 -14.21 -33.04 -12.16
N THR A 864 -14.38 -34.00 -13.06
CA THR A 864 -13.61 -35.26 -13.08
C THR A 864 -13.23 -35.61 -14.52
N ALA A 865 -11.93 -35.72 -14.79
CA ALA A 865 -11.39 -36.29 -16.02
C ALA A 865 -10.88 -37.72 -15.74
N ARG A 866 -11.39 -38.70 -16.50
CA ARG A 866 -10.97 -40.11 -16.41
C ARG A 866 -10.29 -40.58 -17.69
N PRO A 867 -9.09 -41.20 -17.63
CA PRO A 867 -8.48 -41.84 -18.78
C PRO A 867 -9.23 -43.12 -19.20
N GLY A 868 -9.32 -43.37 -20.50
CA GLY A 868 -9.93 -44.58 -21.07
C GLY A 868 -9.05 -45.83 -20.97
N SER A 869 -7.79 -45.68 -20.55
CA SER A 869 -6.81 -46.75 -20.35
C SER A 869 -6.09 -46.59 -19.02
N ALA A 870 -5.83 -47.71 -18.33
CA ALA A 870 -5.03 -47.71 -17.11
C ALA A 870 -3.56 -47.37 -17.44
N GLY A 871 -2.93 -46.51 -16.62
CA GLY A 871 -1.54 -46.09 -16.79
C GLY A 871 -1.33 -44.81 -17.60
N ALA A 872 -2.36 -44.25 -18.24
CA ALA A 872 -2.25 -42.92 -18.86
C ALA A 872 -2.29 -41.80 -17.80
N GLN A 873 -1.50 -40.75 -17.99
CA GLN A 873 -1.36 -39.65 -17.04
C GLN A 873 -2.10 -38.39 -17.53
N LEU A 874 -3.30 -38.16 -17.00
CA LEU A 874 -4.04 -36.92 -17.25
C LEU A 874 -3.84 -35.93 -16.11
N ALA A 875 -3.64 -34.67 -16.46
CA ALA A 875 -3.81 -33.53 -15.57
C ALA A 875 -5.05 -32.73 -16.02
N MET A 876 -5.58 -31.90 -15.13
CA MET A 876 -6.72 -31.03 -15.45
C MET A 876 -6.52 -29.64 -14.84
N VAL A 877 -6.87 -28.59 -15.57
CA VAL A 877 -6.81 -27.21 -15.08
C VAL A 877 -8.19 -26.56 -15.24
N VAL A 878 -8.71 -25.98 -14.16
CA VAL A 878 -10.08 -25.42 -14.13
C VAL A 878 -10.08 -23.95 -13.70
N TRP A 879 -10.48 -23.05 -14.61
CA TRP A 879 -10.64 -21.61 -14.35
C TRP A 879 -12.12 -21.21 -14.35
N PRO A 880 -12.62 -20.39 -13.41
CA PRO A 880 -13.84 -19.62 -13.64
C PRO A 880 -13.60 -18.55 -14.72
N LEU A 881 -14.57 -18.32 -15.61
CA LEU A 881 -14.51 -17.24 -16.60
C LEU A 881 -15.14 -15.94 -16.05
N VAL A 882 -14.44 -14.83 -16.28
CA VAL A 882 -14.88 -13.47 -15.94
C VAL A 882 -14.84 -12.64 -17.22
N ASN A 883 -16.00 -12.16 -17.66
CA ASN A 883 -16.16 -11.41 -18.90
C ASN A 883 -15.61 -12.14 -20.15
N GLY A 884 -15.66 -13.48 -20.16
CA GLY A 884 -15.18 -14.34 -21.25
C GLY A 884 -13.68 -14.72 -21.18
N LEU A 885 -12.91 -14.10 -20.28
CA LEU A 885 -11.51 -14.43 -20.04
C LEU A 885 -11.38 -15.34 -18.81
N PRO A 886 -10.41 -16.26 -18.76
CA PRO A 886 -10.06 -16.96 -17.52
C PRO A 886 -9.78 -15.96 -16.39
N ALA A 887 -10.23 -16.26 -15.17
CA ALA A 887 -9.71 -15.61 -13.99
C ALA A 887 -8.19 -15.83 -13.90
N SER A 888 -7.50 -15.03 -13.10
CA SER A 888 -6.05 -15.18 -12.87
C SER A 888 -5.66 -16.53 -12.25
N GLU A 889 -6.60 -17.32 -11.74
CA GLU A 889 -6.35 -18.66 -11.22
C GLU A 889 -7.09 -19.75 -11.99
N GLY A 890 -6.34 -20.82 -12.30
CA GLY A 890 -6.85 -22.11 -12.72
C GLY A 890 -6.37 -23.18 -11.75
N HIS A 891 -7.27 -24.04 -11.30
CA HIS A 891 -6.95 -25.11 -10.35
C HIS A 891 -6.31 -26.27 -11.10
N VAL A 892 -4.98 -26.41 -10.96
CA VAL A 892 -4.22 -27.53 -11.54
C VAL A 892 -4.38 -28.77 -10.66
N VAL A 893 -4.83 -29.86 -11.27
CA VAL A 893 -4.97 -31.19 -10.68
C VAL A 893 -3.94 -32.11 -11.33
N LEU A 894 -3.04 -32.66 -10.54
CA LEU A 894 -2.03 -33.62 -10.99
C LEU A 894 -2.64 -35.03 -11.18
N PRO A 895 -1.99 -35.93 -11.93
CA PRO A 895 -2.57 -37.23 -12.28
C PRO A 895 -2.88 -38.15 -11.10
N GLY A 896 -3.99 -38.89 -11.26
CA GLY A 896 -4.43 -40.00 -10.42
C GLY A 896 -5.51 -40.82 -11.15
N ASP A 897 -5.96 -41.93 -10.54
CA ASP A 897 -6.90 -42.89 -11.16
C ASP A 897 -8.19 -42.22 -11.73
N ASP A 898 -8.72 -41.22 -11.02
CA ASP A 898 -9.62 -40.19 -11.54
C ASP A 898 -9.00 -38.83 -11.20
N THR A 899 -8.85 -37.94 -12.18
CA THR A 899 -8.32 -36.58 -11.97
C THR A 899 -9.49 -35.66 -11.63
N SER A 900 -9.69 -35.31 -10.35
CA SER A 900 -10.89 -34.58 -9.91
C SER A 900 -10.64 -33.41 -8.95
N VAL A 901 -11.40 -32.33 -9.12
CA VAL A 901 -11.42 -31.14 -8.26
C VAL A 901 -12.86 -30.73 -7.98
N ALA A 902 -13.12 -30.23 -6.77
CA ALA A 902 -14.42 -29.76 -6.36
C ALA A 902 -14.37 -28.35 -5.81
N PHE A 903 -15.39 -27.57 -6.17
CA PHE A 903 -15.55 -26.18 -5.77
C PHE A 903 -16.80 -26.06 -4.87
N PRO A 904 -16.64 -25.80 -3.57
CA PRO A 904 -17.75 -25.39 -2.72
C PRO A 904 -18.19 -23.97 -3.08
N ARG A 905 -19.50 -23.70 -3.07
CA ARG A 905 -20.11 -22.40 -3.45
C ARG A 905 -19.53 -21.81 -4.75
N PRO A 906 -19.54 -22.55 -5.88
CA PRO A 906 -18.95 -22.06 -7.11
C PRO A 906 -19.64 -20.78 -7.58
N ARG A 907 -18.86 -19.82 -8.07
CA ARG A 907 -19.38 -18.63 -8.76
C ARG A 907 -20.26 -19.09 -9.92
N ALA A 908 -21.43 -18.47 -10.08
CA ALA A 908 -22.30 -18.69 -11.24
C ALA A 908 -21.69 -18.08 -12.51
N GLY A 909 -21.74 -18.82 -13.62
CA GLY A 909 -21.11 -18.46 -14.88
C GLY A 909 -20.36 -19.64 -15.49
N ASP A 910 -19.62 -19.38 -16.56
CA ASP A 910 -18.87 -20.40 -17.28
C ASP A 910 -17.52 -20.68 -16.62
N TYR A 911 -17.05 -21.92 -16.74
CA TYR A 911 -15.71 -22.36 -16.33
C TYR A 911 -14.99 -22.90 -17.56
N ARG A 912 -13.71 -22.59 -17.70
CA ARG A 912 -12.82 -23.23 -18.67
C ARG A 912 -12.14 -24.42 -18.01
N VAL A 913 -12.33 -25.60 -18.58
CA VAL A 913 -11.66 -26.83 -18.15
C VAL A 913 -10.71 -27.26 -19.25
N VAL A 914 -9.43 -27.41 -18.95
CA VAL A 914 -8.43 -27.95 -19.87
C VAL A 914 -7.96 -29.29 -19.34
N VAL A 915 -8.11 -30.34 -20.14
CA VAL A 915 -7.56 -31.66 -19.84
C VAL A 915 -6.26 -31.80 -20.62
N VAL A 916 -5.17 -32.16 -19.93
CA VAL A 916 -3.81 -32.23 -20.48
C VAL A 916 -3.29 -33.66 -20.29
N THR A 917 -2.59 -34.23 -21.27
CA THR A 917 -1.81 -35.46 -21.03
C THR A 917 -0.38 -35.11 -20.64
N LEU A 918 0.10 -35.73 -19.54
CA LEU A 918 1.50 -35.70 -19.13
C LEU A 918 2.27 -36.95 -19.62
N GLY A 919 1.55 -37.92 -20.19
CA GLY A 919 2.10 -39.15 -20.75
C GLY A 919 0.99 -40.12 -21.15
N ASP A 920 1.04 -40.58 -22.40
CA ASP A 920 0.16 -41.64 -22.88
C ASP A 920 0.48 -43.01 -22.22
N ALA A 921 -0.48 -43.93 -22.19
CA ALA A 921 -0.27 -45.27 -21.64
C ALA A 921 0.76 -46.06 -22.48
N GLU A 922 1.47 -47.01 -21.86
CA GLU A 922 2.49 -47.81 -22.55
C GLU A 922 1.90 -48.52 -23.79
N GLY A 923 2.49 -48.25 -24.96
CA GLY A 923 2.03 -48.79 -26.23
C GLY A 923 0.88 -48.05 -26.90
N THR A 924 0.38 -46.93 -26.36
CA THR A 924 -0.60 -46.05 -27.04
C THR A 924 0.04 -44.75 -27.56
N THR A 925 -0.60 -44.14 -28.56
CA THR A 925 -0.18 -42.85 -29.16
C THR A 925 -1.14 -41.71 -28.82
N SER A 926 -2.18 -41.99 -28.03
CA SER A 926 -3.12 -41.01 -27.49
C SER A 926 -3.82 -41.59 -26.26
N THR A 927 -4.38 -40.69 -25.47
CA THR A 927 -5.16 -40.96 -24.27
C THR A 927 -6.60 -40.47 -24.49
N PRO A 928 -7.55 -41.36 -24.86
CA PRO A 928 -8.96 -41.02 -24.82
C PRO A 928 -9.38 -40.81 -23.36
N PHE A 929 -10.32 -39.90 -23.11
CA PHE A 929 -10.81 -39.60 -21.78
C PHE A 929 -12.30 -39.25 -21.74
N THR A 930 -12.87 -39.24 -20.54
CA THR A 930 -14.22 -38.72 -20.28
C THR A 930 -14.14 -37.63 -19.22
N LEU A 931 -14.59 -36.43 -19.57
CA LEU A 931 -14.79 -35.31 -18.65
C LEU A 931 -16.24 -35.30 -18.17
N GLN A 932 -16.46 -35.41 -16.87
CA GLN A 932 -17.78 -35.35 -16.23
C GLN A 932 -17.84 -34.17 -15.27
N THR A 933 -18.96 -33.44 -15.24
CA THR A 933 -19.19 -32.32 -14.30
C THR A 933 -20.46 -32.51 -13.47
N ASN A 934 -20.31 -32.75 -12.17
CA ASN A 934 -21.40 -32.96 -11.23
C ASN A 934 -21.75 -31.64 -10.51
N SER A 935 -22.71 -30.87 -11.04
CA SER A 935 -23.23 -29.65 -10.42
C SER A 935 -24.31 -29.96 -9.37
N ILE A 936 -23.97 -29.83 -8.08
CA ILE A 936 -24.77 -30.26 -6.94
C ILE A 936 -25.56 -29.06 -6.37
N GLY A 937 -26.87 -29.20 -6.23
CA GLY A 937 -27.71 -28.20 -5.57
C GLY A 937 -29.19 -28.57 -5.52
N PRO A 938 -30.04 -27.74 -4.90
CA PRO A 938 -31.46 -28.03 -4.70
C PRO A 938 -32.30 -28.09 -5.98
N ARG A 939 -31.76 -27.64 -7.12
CA ARG A 939 -32.43 -27.67 -8.43
C ARG A 939 -31.81 -28.69 -9.40
N SER A 940 -30.76 -29.40 -8.99
CA SER A 940 -30.11 -30.41 -9.82
C SER A 940 -30.98 -31.65 -9.91
N GLY A 941 -31.05 -32.28 -11.09
CA GLY A 941 -31.71 -33.58 -11.23
C GLY A 941 -30.99 -34.64 -10.39
N PRO A 942 -31.63 -35.22 -9.35
CA PRO A 942 -30.94 -36.17 -8.48
C PRO A 942 -30.79 -37.53 -9.17
N ALA A 943 -29.59 -38.09 -9.14
CA ALA A 943 -29.26 -39.42 -9.63
C ALA A 943 -29.54 -40.53 -8.58
N GLY A 944 -30.04 -40.16 -7.40
CA GLY A 944 -30.36 -41.05 -6.29
C GLY A 944 -30.94 -40.27 -5.12
N LYS A 945 -30.77 -40.78 -3.90
CA LYS A 945 -31.08 -40.07 -2.64
C LYS A 945 -29.87 -40.08 -1.72
N VAL A 946 -29.63 -38.98 -1.02
CA VAL A 946 -28.68 -38.90 0.11
C VAL A 946 -29.38 -38.39 1.37
N SER A 947 -28.93 -38.83 2.54
CA SER A 947 -29.28 -38.27 3.84
C SER A 947 -28.04 -38.13 4.72
N VAL A 948 -28.13 -37.27 5.74
CA VAL A 948 -27.08 -37.04 6.74
C VAL A 948 -27.62 -37.21 8.16
N THR A 949 -26.81 -37.79 9.04
CA THR A 949 -27.14 -37.99 10.46
C THR A 949 -25.91 -37.70 11.32
N PRO A 950 -26.01 -36.88 12.39
CA PRO A 950 -27.16 -36.07 12.78
C PRO A 950 -27.40 -34.90 11.80
N ALA A 951 -28.66 -34.66 11.44
CA ALA A 951 -29.04 -33.50 10.63
C ALA A 951 -29.13 -32.19 11.44
N ALA A 952 -29.19 -32.28 12.78
CA ALA A 952 -29.11 -31.16 13.70
C ALA A 952 -28.50 -31.59 15.04
N TYR A 953 -27.80 -30.67 15.72
CA TYR A 953 -27.24 -30.88 17.05
C TYR A 953 -27.23 -29.57 17.86
N ASP A 954 -27.97 -29.56 18.98
CA ASP A 954 -28.19 -28.38 19.83
C ASP A 954 -27.26 -28.32 21.07
N GLY A 955 -26.22 -29.15 21.11
CA GLY A 955 -25.25 -29.18 22.23
C GLY A 955 -24.21 -28.05 22.18
N PRO A 956 -23.15 -28.13 23.00
CA PRO A 956 -22.09 -27.12 23.02
C PRO A 956 -21.30 -27.03 21.71
N ALA A 957 -20.81 -25.84 21.38
CA ALA A 957 -19.76 -25.67 20.38
C ALA A 957 -18.42 -26.27 20.88
N GLY A 958 -17.55 -26.62 19.94
CA GLY A 958 -16.29 -27.33 20.18
C GLY A 958 -16.42 -28.86 20.27
N VAL A 959 -17.62 -29.42 20.14
CA VAL A 959 -17.86 -30.87 20.21
C VAL A 959 -17.68 -31.53 18.84
N THR A 960 -16.87 -32.58 18.80
CA THR A 960 -16.75 -33.49 17.63
C THR A 960 -17.95 -34.43 17.57
N LEU A 961 -18.61 -34.46 16.43
CA LEU A 961 -19.77 -35.28 16.11
C LEU A 961 -19.37 -36.37 15.11
N ASP A 962 -19.89 -37.58 15.31
CA ASP A 962 -19.86 -38.61 14.27
C ASP A 962 -20.97 -38.32 13.26
N VAL A 963 -20.59 -37.82 12.09
CA VAL A 963 -21.49 -37.55 10.98
C VAL A 963 -21.49 -38.75 10.03
N SER A 964 -22.67 -39.14 9.59
CA SER A 964 -22.87 -40.21 8.62
C SER A 964 -23.61 -39.69 7.41
N ALA A 965 -23.10 -39.95 6.21
CA ALA A 965 -23.84 -39.78 4.97
C ALA A 965 -24.28 -41.16 4.44
N ALA A 966 -25.56 -41.31 4.13
CA ALA A 966 -26.13 -42.53 3.56
C ALA A 966 -26.77 -42.24 2.20
N TRP A 967 -26.59 -43.13 1.23
CA TRP A 967 -27.11 -42.95 -0.13
C TRP A 967 -27.80 -44.20 -0.67
N SER A 968 -28.67 -44.02 -1.66
CA SER A 968 -29.36 -45.10 -2.35
C SER A 968 -29.85 -44.69 -3.75
N GLY A 969 -30.09 -45.67 -4.62
CA GLY A 969 -30.69 -45.45 -5.93
C GLY A 969 -29.75 -44.90 -7.00
N VAL A 970 -28.45 -44.83 -6.71
CA VAL A 970 -27.41 -44.51 -7.71
C VAL A 970 -27.23 -45.73 -8.62
N ALA A 971 -27.15 -45.53 -9.93
CA ALA A 971 -26.94 -46.64 -10.86
C ALA A 971 -25.55 -47.27 -10.69
N ALA A 972 -25.43 -48.57 -10.99
CA ALA A 972 -24.14 -49.26 -10.93
C ALA A 972 -23.19 -48.69 -12.01
N ASN A 973 -21.93 -48.44 -11.62
CA ASN A 973 -20.86 -47.85 -12.43
C ASN A 973 -21.03 -46.34 -12.77
N ASP A 974 -22.04 -45.66 -12.22
CA ASP A 974 -22.24 -44.22 -12.43
C ASP A 974 -21.60 -43.38 -11.31
N ARG A 975 -20.46 -42.72 -11.61
CA ARG A 975 -19.89 -41.69 -10.72
C ARG A 975 -20.94 -40.62 -10.45
N SER A 976 -21.22 -40.39 -9.18
CA SER A 976 -22.19 -39.38 -8.74
C SER A 976 -21.65 -38.65 -7.52
N SER A 977 -22.02 -37.39 -7.33
CA SER A 977 -21.49 -36.58 -6.22
C SER A 977 -22.62 -35.98 -5.40
N ALA A 978 -22.50 -36.01 -4.08
CA ALA A 978 -23.40 -35.34 -3.14
C ALA A 978 -22.64 -34.30 -2.31
N TRP A 979 -23.36 -33.34 -1.74
CA TRP A 979 -22.81 -32.27 -0.91
C TRP A 979 -23.49 -32.28 0.45
N ILE A 980 -22.72 -32.54 1.51
CA ILE A 980 -23.19 -32.45 2.89
C ILE A 980 -22.91 -31.03 3.37
N GLU A 981 -23.91 -30.17 3.29
CA GLU A 981 -23.81 -28.75 3.64
C GLU A 981 -24.04 -28.52 5.14
N TYR A 982 -23.16 -27.75 5.76
CA TYR A 982 -23.27 -27.25 7.14
C TYR A 982 -23.61 -25.75 7.13
N PRO A 983 -23.81 -25.07 8.28
CA PRO A 983 -24.04 -23.63 8.32
C PRO A 983 -23.02 -22.84 7.48
N ASN A 984 -23.48 -21.75 6.86
CA ASN A 984 -22.67 -20.87 5.99
C ASN A 984 -22.15 -21.56 4.71
N ALA A 985 -22.77 -22.68 4.32
CA ALA A 985 -22.45 -23.44 3.12
C ALA A 985 -20.97 -23.83 3.03
N ALA A 986 -20.34 -24.08 4.17
CA ALA A 986 -19.26 -25.06 4.28
C ALA A 986 -19.85 -26.47 4.07
N GLY A 987 -19.03 -27.45 3.74
CA GLY A 987 -19.55 -28.80 3.53
C GLY A 987 -18.49 -29.85 3.23
N THR A 988 -18.95 -31.09 3.21
CA THR A 988 -18.17 -32.26 2.81
C THR A 988 -18.73 -32.78 1.49
N LEU A 989 -17.88 -32.89 0.48
CA LEU A 989 -18.21 -33.56 -0.76
C LEU A 989 -18.21 -35.07 -0.54
N LEU A 990 -19.30 -35.73 -0.91
CA LEU A 990 -19.39 -37.18 -0.98
C LEU A 990 -19.26 -37.61 -2.44
N SER A 991 -18.06 -38.07 -2.82
CA SER A 991 -17.81 -38.65 -4.14
C SER A 991 -18.20 -40.13 -4.11
N LEU A 992 -19.21 -40.52 -4.92
CA LEU A 992 -19.73 -41.87 -5.01
C LEU A 992 -19.20 -42.58 -6.26
N ASN A 993 -18.62 -43.75 -6.02
CA ASN A 993 -17.74 -44.45 -6.95
C ASN A 993 -18.29 -45.78 -7.46
#